data_AF-A0A1M6VTW8-F1
#
_entry.id   AF-A0A1M6VTW8-F1
#
_cell.length_a   1.000
_cell.length_b   1.000
_cell.length_c   1.000
_cell.angle_alpha   90.00
_cell.angle_beta   90.00
_cell.angle_gamma   90.00
#
_symmetry.space_group_name_H-M   'P 1'
#
loop_
_entity.id
_entity.type
_entity.pdbx_description
1 polymer ?
#
loop_
_entity_poly.entity_id
_entity_poly.type
_entity_poly.pdbx_seq_one_letter_code
_entity_poly.pdbx_strand_id
1 'polypeptide(L)'
;MASNKIQFRSIHELKDPALNNKLAQKEFQEEIPVEDFLGDAEKNGSSTSRRDFLKLLGFSTAAVTLAACEAPVIKTIPYVVKPHDIIPGIPNYYASTYFDGFDFASVLVKTREGRPIKIEPNPAGGDLGKTNARAQASVLSLYDNDKVKQPKLDGKDETFDKVDSFVIKGLEEAKASGKKIVVLSHSFASPTFKKLFAEFKAKYPTAELVTFDAYPYSAGLDAAQEVFGQRALPVYDLNGSELVVSFQADFLGDYNASSLESSYAAARKPGPNMLRHIQVESNMSLTGANADSRYRLKPSAVNKTLVEVYNAIVGGGTSDKTATEIANELKAKGSKAVVFADGSKGAQVLAHLINQKLGSVAFTGKANFLKEFNSARYQEFLGWINAGQVGVLVTNNVDPIYAHPKGEDFKKSLSKVPYVIAVADKKNEMYKAAKAVIPVANWLESWGDIEPQTGVYSLMQPTIQKIYKSRQIEESLLVWKNGKNNAANNYYDYLKANSASLLGGISFNKALYNGINPSTNSTTLSYAGGNAAQAVAELGNFKASDLELVLYTKTSMGDGTQANNPWLQELPDPITRMSWDNYLTISPKDAEKFGIDNDLNARMQLDGSIVNLTVNGVTIKDVPVFVQPGQAEGSVGLALGYGKKNSGATADTGVNAYPLFDGSNLVLSGVKIEKTGEDHEFAGIQLQNTLMGRYEIAKEVPLADFINVPFDDEHKGWNKPLEYHTISGALPARKIDLWDAFDDTDGPHFNLSIDLNSCTGCGACIIACQAENNVPVVGKEEVRMSRDMYWLRIDRYYSSRQTVEVYEGLKEGMAVPELYGTAFNKEGGALNHPADNPDVIFQPVMCQHCNHAPCETVCPVAATSHGKQGQNHMAYNRCIGTRYCANNCPYKVRRFNWFTYNLNDRFDYNMNNDLGRMVLNPDVVVRTRGVMEKCSMCIQMTQNTILEAKKEGRRVKDGEFQTACSKACSTGAMTFGDMNDKDSSIRKVYASNRRYYLLEEIGTKPNVFYHTKVRNRVEK
;
A
#
# COMPACT_ATOMS: atom_id res chain seq x y z
N MET A 1 -47.80 39.84 -9.94
CA MET A 1 -47.96 40.40 -11.30
C MET A 1 -46.66 41.06 -11.79
N ALA A 2 -45.58 40.28 -11.98
CA ALA A 2 -44.29 40.78 -12.47
C ALA A 2 -43.60 39.86 -13.50
N SER A 3 -44.22 38.74 -13.92
CA SER A 3 -43.56 37.74 -14.77
C SER A 3 -43.69 37.96 -16.29
N ASN A 4 -44.45 38.96 -16.75
CA ASN A 4 -44.81 39.08 -18.18
C ASN A 4 -44.23 40.32 -18.87
N LYS A 5 -43.04 40.79 -18.46
CA LYS A 5 -42.33 41.87 -19.19
C LYS A 5 -41.15 41.30 -19.97
N ILE A 6 -41.37 41.04 -21.26
CA ILE A 6 -40.32 40.69 -22.23
C ILE A 6 -39.62 42.00 -22.63
N GLN A 7 -38.37 42.19 -22.21
CA GLN A 7 -37.64 43.45 -22.43
C GLN A 7 -36.85 43.50 -23.74
N PHE A 8 -36.66 42.38 -24.44
CA PHE A 8 -36.01 42.34 -25.75
C PHE A 8 -36.72 41.36 -26.68
N ARG A 9 -37.00 41.78 -27.92
CA ARG A 9 -37.54 40.97 -29.02
C ARG A 9 -36.64 41.11 -30.23
N SER A 10 -36.38 40.02 -30.92
CA SER A 10 -35.76 40.03 -32.23
C SER A 10 -36.70 40.63 -33.28
N ILE A 11 -36.14 41.08 -34.42
CA ILE A 11 -36.92 41.67 -35.53
C ILE A 11 -37.96 40.67 -36.10
N HIS A 12 -37.71 39.37 -35.96
CA HIS A 12 -38.61 38.31 -36.45
C HIS A 12 -39.78 38.07 -35.46
N GLU A 13 -39.52 38.13 -34.15
CA GLU A 13 -40.57 38.07 -33.11
C GLU A 13 -41.49 39.30 -33.09
N LEU A 14 -41.03 40.43 -33.64
CA LEU A 14 -41.84 41.62 -33.84
C LEU A 14 -42.84 41.48 -35.01
N LYS A 15 -42.57 40.58 -35.96
CA LYS A 15 -43.44 40.32 -37.12
C LYS A 15 -44.39 39.15 -36.92
N ASP A 16 -43.97 38.10 -36.19
CA ASP A 16 -44.85 37.00 -35.77
C ASP A 16 -44.68 36.69 -34.28
N PRO A 17 -45.59 37.18 -33.41
CA PRO A 17 -45.54 36.95 -31.97
C PRO A 17 -45.73 35.49 -31.54
N ALA A 18 -46.21 34.61 -32.43
CA ALA A 18 -46.44 33.19 -32.14
C ALA A 18 -45.23 32.29 -32.48
N LEU A 19 -44.16 32.87 -33.06
CA LEU A 19 -42.98 32.15 -33.53
C LEU A 19 -42.29 31.34 -32.43
N ASN A 20 -42.18 31.89 -31.21
CA ASN A 20 -41.55 31.17 -30.09
C ASN A 20 -42.33 29.94 -29.66
N ASN A 21 -43.67 29.96 -29.66
CA ASN A 21 -44.46 28.78 -29.30
C ASN A 21 -44.41 27.71 -30.40
N LYS A 22 -44.23 28.11 -31.66
CA LYS A 22 -44.03 27.18 -32.79
C LYS A 22 -42.64 26.53 -32.78
N LEU A 23 -41.59 27.31 -32.52
CA LEU A 23 -40.21 26.81 -32.43
C LEU A 23 -39.94 26.03 -31.15
N ALA A 24 -40.57 26.40 -30.03
CA ALA A 24 -40.42 25.69 -28.76
C ALA A 24 -41.03 24.28 -28.75
N GLN A 25 -41.89 23.94 -29.72
CA GLN A 25 -42.53 22.62 -29.79
C GLN A 25 -41.96 21.72 -30.90
N LYS A 26 -41.06 22.22 -31.76
CA LYS A 26 -40.47 21.44 -32.86
C LYS A 26 -39.08 21.96 -33.20
N GLU A 27 -38.05 21.14 -32.95
CA GLU A 27 -36.67 21.49 -33.31
C GLU A 27 -36.40 21.31 -34.82
N PHE A 28 -37.22 20.53 -35.54
CA PHE A 28 -37.21 20.43 -37.00
C PHE A 28 -38.64 20.39 -37.57
N GLN A 29 -38.83 20.99 -38.75
CA GLN A 29 -40.16 21.29 -39.30
C GLN A 29 -40.85 20.09 -39.98
N GLU A 30 -40.11 19.05 -40.36
CA GLU A 30 -40.63 17.80 -40.94
C GLU A 30 -39.82 16.57 -40.42
N GLU A 31 -40.51 15.46 -40.16
CA GLU A 31 -39.88 14.16 -39.87
C GLU A 31 -39.28 13.59 -41.16
N ILE A 32 -38.01 13.20 -41.10
CA ILE A 32 -37.32 12.57 -42.23
C ILE A 32 -37.66 11.07 -42.19
N PRO A 33 -38.19 10.48 -43.28
CA PRO A 33 -38.62 9.08 -43.29
C PRO A 33 -37.39 8.16 -43.32
N VAL A 34 -36.94 7.74 -42.14
CA VAL A 34 -35.79 6.84 -41.98
C VAL A 34 -36.12 5.42 -42.47
N GLU A 35 -37.37 5.00 -42.38
CA GLU A 35 -37.83 3.65 -42.75
C GLU A 35 -37.87 3.45 -44.27
N ASP A 36 -38.25 4.47 -45.04
CA ASP A 36 -38.34 4.39 -46.51
C ASP A 36 -36.97 4.21 -47.18
N PHE A 37 -35.87 4.68 -46.56
CA PHE A 37 -34.52 4.59 -47.13
C PHE A 37 -33.78 3.30 -46.74
N LEU A 38 -34.07 2.72 -45.57
CA LEU A 38 -33.52 1.43 -45.16
C LEU A 38 -34.05 0.27 -46.02
N GLY A 39 -35.24 0.43 -46.61
CA GLY A 39 -35.82 -0.54 -47.56
C GLY A 39 -35.08 -0.65 -48.90
N ASP A 40 -34.29 0.37 -49.29
CA ASP A 40 -33.64 0.43 -50.62
C ASP A 40 -32.15 0.02 -50.59
N ALA A 41 -31.61 -0.38 -49.45
CA ALA A 41 -30.20 -0.77 -49.30
C ALA A 41 -29.77 -2.02 -50.10
N GLU A 42 -30.73 -2.82 -50.61
CA GLU A 42 -30.43 -4.01 -51.42
C GLU A 42 -30.33 -3.76 -52.94
N LYS A 43 -30.46 -2.52 -53.43
CA LYS A 43 -30.32 -2.23 -54.88
C LYS A 43 -29.26 -1.17 -55.19
N ASN A 44 -28.11 -1.66 -55.67
CA ASN A 44 -27.28 -1.14 -56.78
C ASN A 44 -25.77 -1.07 -56.50
N GLY A 45 -25.01 -1.90 -57.23
CA GLY A 45 -24.15 -1.45 -58.34
C GLY A 45 -22.90 -0.61 -58.02
N SER A 46 -21.74 -1.15 -58.39
CA SER A 46 -20.39 -0.55 -58.30
C SER A 46 -20.24 0.77 -59.07
N SER A 47 -20.45 1.92 -58.41
CA SER A 47 -19.67 3.17 -58.59
C SER A 47 -20.21 4.27 -57.67
N THR A 48 -19.56 4.52 -56.54
CA THR A 48 -19.94 5.60 -55.63
C THR A 48 -19.35 6.93 -56.11
N SER A 49 -20.21 7.90 -56.44
CA SER A 49 -19.75 9.25 -56.81
C SER A 49 -19.28 10.03 -55.56
N ARG A 50 -18.41 11.04 -55.74
CA ARG A 50 -17.96 11.96 -54.65
C ARG A 50 -19.15 12.64 -53.94
N ARG A 51 -20.28 12.80 -54.64
CA ARG A 51 -21.53 13.34 -54.08
C ARG A 51 -22.25 12.31 -53.19
N ASP A 52 -22.23 11.03 -53.53
CA ASP A 52 -22.83 9.98 -52.71
C ASP A 52 -22.00 9.69 -51.46
N PHE A 53 -20.67 9.79 -51.56
CA PHE A 53 -19.78 9.79 -50.40
C PHE A 53 -20.08 10.95 -49.44
N LEU A 54 -20.27 12.17 -49.94
CA LEU A 54 -20.61 13.33 -49.11
C LEU A 54 -22.02 13.23 -48.50
N LYS A 55 -22.98 12.59 -49.18
CA LYS A 55 -24.30 12.28 -48.62
C LYS A 55 -24.19 11.24 -47.51
N LEU A 56 -23.44 10.16 -47.73
CA LEU A 56 -23.22 9.12 -46.73
C LEU A 56 -22.48 9.67 -45.50
N LEU A 57 -21.49 10.54 -45.71
CA LEU A 57 -20.75 11.19 -44.63
C LEU A 57 -21.65 12.20 -43.89
N GLY A 58 -22.40 13.02 -44.60
CA GLY A 58 -23.39 13.94 -44.01
C GLY A 58 -24.47 13.22 -43.19
N PHE A 59 -25.04 12.12 -43.70
CA PHE A 59 -26.06 11.33 -43.00
C PHE A 59 -25.49 10.48 -41.87
N SER A 60 -24.31 9.88 -42.02
CA SER A 60 -23.65 9.15 -40.92
C SER A 60 -23.26 10.10 -39.79
N THR A 61 -22.85 11.33 -40.08
CA THR A 61 -22.57 12.33 -39.04
C THR A 61 -23.87 12.82 -38.38
N ALA A 62 -24.97 12.96 -39.14
CA ALA A 62 -26.30 13.34 -38.63
C ALA A 62 -26.98 12.23 -37.80
N ALA A 63 -26.90 10.97 -38.24
CA ALA A 63 -27.45 9.82 -37.54
C ALA A 63 -26.67 9.51 -36.25
N VAL A 64 -25.34 9.68 -36.26
CA VAL A 64 -24.50 9.58 -35.06
C VAL A 64 -24.77 10.74 -34.10
N THR A 65 -25.12 11.93 -34.58
CA THR A 65 -25.54 13.04 -33.71
C THR A 65 -26.93 12.82 -33.12
N LEU A 66 -27.88 12.25 -33.87
CA LEU A 66 -29.21 11.86 -33.36
C LEU A 66 -29.16 10.72 -32.34
N ALA A 67 -28.34 9.68 -32.58
CA ALA A 67 -28.10 8.61 -31.61
C ALA A 67 -27.34 9.10 -30.36
N ALA A 68 -26.57 10.19 -30.48
CA ALA A 68 -25.95 10.87 -29.35
C ALA A 68 -26.90 11.80 -28.56
N CYS A 69 -28.13 12.03 -29.05
CA CYS A 69 -29.13 12.92 -28.44
C CYS A 69 -30.19 12.21 -27.59
N GLU A 70 -30.31 10.87 -27.63
CA GLU A 70 -31.14 10.15 -26.65
C GLU A 70 -30.36 9.97 -25.35
N ALA A 71 -30.49 10.94 -24.44
CA ALA A 71 -30.05 10.74 -23.06
C ALA A 71 -30.88 9.59 -22.44
N PRO A 72 -30.23 8.53 -21.90
CA PRO A 72 -30.97 7.44 -21.30
C PRO A 72 -31.82 7.95 -20.13
N VAL A 73 -33.01 7.37 -19.95
CA VAL A 73 -33.87 7.70 -18.80
C VAL A 73 -33.19 7.23 -17.51
N ILE A 74 -32.53 8.14 -16.81
CA ILE A 74 -31.92 7.89 -15.49
C ILE A 74 -33.03 7.94 -14.43
N LYS A 75 -33.32 6.81 -13.80
CA LYS A 75 -34.30 6.71 -12.71
C LYS A 75 -33.65 7.04 -11.38
N THR A 76 -34.32 7.84 -10.55
CA THR A 76 -33.94 8.07 -9.16
C THR A 76 -34.88 7.27 -8.25
N ILE A 77 -34.34 6.31 -7.50
CA ILE A 77 -35.12 5.44 -6.62
C ILE A 77 -34.87 5.84 -5.16
N PRO A 78 -35.86 6.41 -4.45
CA PRO A 78 -35.71 6.73 -3.03
C PRO A 78 -35.81 5.47 -2.16
N TYR A 79 -35.39 5.59 -0.90
CA TYR A 79 -35.66 4.56 0.09
C TYR A 79 -37.17 4.37 0.28
N VAL A 80 -37.62 3.12 0.36
CA VAL A 80 -38.99 2.80 0.78
C VAL A 80 -39.19 3.18 2.25
N VAL A 81 -38.22 2.81 3.10
CA VAL A 81 -38.11 3.23 4.50
C VAL A 81 -36.71 3.77 4.70
N LYS A 82 -36.58 5.10 4.82
CA LYS A 82 -35.29 5.75 4.99
C LYS A 82 -34.77 5.53 6.42
N PRO A 83 -33.55 5.00 6.61
CA PRO A 83 -32.92 4.99 7.92
C PRO A 83 -32.76 6.42 8.47
N HIS A 84 -32.91 6.57 9.79
CA HIS A 84 -32.83 7.89 10.43
C HIS A 84 -31.47 8.57 10.22
N ASP A 85 -30.39 7.79 10.33
CA ASP A 85 -29.01 8.29 10.33
C ASP A 85 -28.40 8.45 8.93
N ILE A 86 -29.16 8.13 7.87
CA ILE A 86 -28.72 8.27 6.48
C ILE A 86 -29.40 9.48 5.83
N ILE A 87 -28.55 10.38 5.32
CA ILE A 87 -28.96 11.52 4.50
C ILE A 87 -28.32 11.33 3.12
N PRO A 88 -29.13 11.07 2.06
CA PRO A 88 -28.59 10.92 0.71
C PRO A 88 -27.73 12.12 0.30
N GLY A 89 -26.52 11.86 -0.22
CA GLY A 89 -25.55 12.88 -0.58
C GLY A 89 -24.50 13.16 0.50
N ILE A 90 -24.72 12.76 1.75
CA ILE A 90 -23.79 12.99 2.87
C ILE A 90 -23.11 11.67 3.26
N PRO A 91 -21.78 11.61 3.34
CA PRO A 91 -21.08 10.41 3.79
C PRO A 91 -21.25 10.17 5.30
N ASN A 92 -21.36 8.90 5.70
CA ASN A 92 -21.26 8.48 7.09
C ASN A 92 -19.90 7.83 7.35
N TYR A 93 -19.33 8.06 8.54
CA TYR A 93 -18.08 7.44 8.97
C TYR A 93 -18.35 6.47 10.12
N TYR A 94 -17.94 5.22 9.95
CA TYR A 94 -18.06 4.17 10.97
C TYR A 94 -16.68 3.81 11.50
N ALA A 95 -16.51 3.80 12.83
CA ALA A 95 -15.30 3.26 13.42
C ALA A 95 -15.36 1.72 13.39
N SER A 96 -14.29 1.10 12.90
CA SER A 96 -14.16 -0.35 12.81
C SER A 96 -12.69 -0.77 12.95
N THR A 97 -12.45 -2.06 12.87
CA THR A 97 -11.11 -2.66 12.91
C THR A 97 -10.91 -3.51 11.68
N TYR A 98 -9.86 -3.22 10.92
CA TYR A 98 -9.37 -4.08 9.86
C TYR A 98 -8.36 -5.07 10.45
N PHE A 99 -8.64 -6.36 10.27
CA PHE A 99 -7.70 -7.44 10.52
C PHE A 99 -7.97 -8.60 9.56
N ASP A 100 -6.96 -9.05 8.82
CA ASP A 100 -7.07 -10.16 7.87
C ASP A 100 -6.18 -11.35 8.21
N GLY A 101 -5.61 -11.37 9.41
CA GLY A 101 -4.63 -12.35 9.86
C GLY A 101 -3.18 -11.93 9.59
N PHE A 102 -2.94 -10.92 8.77
CA PHE A 102 -1.62 -10.34 8.52
C PHE A 102 -1.53 -8.89 8.95
N ASP A 103 -2.35 -8.03 8.35
CA ASP A 103 -2.40 -6.59 8.63
C ASP A 103 -3.43 -6.26 9.71
N PHE A 104 -3.14 -5.25 10.52
CA PHE A 104 -4.06 -4.69 11.50
C PHE A 104 -4.11 -3.16 11.39
N ALA A 105 -5.31 -2.58 11.47
CA ALA A 105 -5.49 -1.16 11.74
C ALA A 105 -6.87 -0.88 12.35
N SER A 106 -6.94 0.06 13.29
CA SER A 106 -8.21 0.72 13.63
C SER A 106 -8.50 1.79 12.58
N VAL A 107 -9.70 1.77 12.02
CA VAL A 107 -10.05 2.55 10.84
C VAL A 107 -11.39 3.24 10.98
N LEU A 108 -11.57 4.32 10.22
CA LEU A 108 -12.85 4.92 9.92
C LEU A 108 -13.25 4.55 8.49
N VAL A 109 -14.39 3.90 8.32
CA VAL A 109 -14.91 3.50 7.02
C VAL A 109 -15.84 4.60 6.52
N LYS A 110 -15.46 5.28 5.43
CA LYS A 110 -16.33 6.23 4.73
C LYS A 110 -17.34 5.43 3.92
N THR A 111 -18.62 5.63 4.23
CA THR A 111 -19.73 5.00 3.53
C THR A 111 -20.56 6.05 2.80
N ARG A 112 -21.18 5.64 1.70
CA ARG A 112 -22.16 6.41 0.94
C ARG A 112 -23.45 5.62 0.89
N GLU A 113 -24.52 6.15 1.50
CA GLU A 113 -25.84 5.53 1.51
C GLU A 113 -25.84 4.04 1.93
N GLY A 114 -24.90 3.65 2.82
CA GLY A 114 -24.74 2.28 3.31
C GLY A 114 -23.70 1.40 2.60
N ARG A 115 -22.97 1.92 1.59
CA ARG A 115 -21.86 1.19 0.93
C ARG A 115 -20.49 1.78 1.30
N PRO A 116 -19.51 0.98 1.74
CA PRO A 116 -18.12 1.43 1.94
C PRO A 116 -17.48 1.89 0.64
N ILE A 117 -16.79 3.01 0.65
CA ILE A 117 -16.07 3.51 -0.53
C ILE A 117 -14.60 3.83 -0.25
N LYS A 118 -14.22 4.04 1.02
CA LYS A 118 -12.85 4.38 1.39
C LYS A 118 -12.54 4.06 2.85
N ILE A 119 -11.32 3.63 3.10
CA ILE A 119 -10.76 3.44 4.44
C ILE A 119 -9.98 4.68 4.84
N GLU A 120 -10.20 5.17 6.05
CA GLU A 120 -9.49 6.31 6.64
C GLU A 120 -8.84 5.88 7.96
N PRO A 121 -7.69 6.45 8.33
CA PRO A 121 -7.10 6.23 9.66
C PRO A 121 -8.06 6.62 10.80
N ASN A 122 -8.08 5.86 11.90
CA ASN A 122 -8.81 6.24 13.11
C ASN A 122 -7.90 7.02 14.07
N PRO A 123 -8.06 8.35 14.21
CA PRO A 123 -7.20 9.13 15.10
C PRO A 123 -7.31 8.72 16.58
N ALA A 124 -8.41 8.10 17.00
CA ALA A 124 -8.57 7.62 18.37
C ALA A 124 -7.61 6.46 18.72
N GLY A 125 -7.07 5.76 17.71
CA GLY A 125 -6.16 4.63 17.91
C GLY A 125 -4.68 4.98 18.03
N GLY A 126 -4.30 6.26 17.86
CA GLY A 126 -2.88 6.65 17.82
C GLY A 126 -2.14 5.89 16.72
N ASP A 127 -1.04 5.21 17.07
CA ASP A 127 -0.25 4.41 16.12
C ASP A 127 -1.02 3.20 15.57
N LEU A 128 -1.86 2.56 16.39
CA LEU A 128 -2.74 1.47 15.96
C LEU A 128 -3.87 1.94 15.03
N GLY A 129 -4.07 3.25 14.92
CA GLY A 129 -5.04 3.87 14.02
C GLY A 129 -4.47 4.24 12.65
N LYS A 130 -3.17 4.04 12.42
CA LYS A 130 -2.51 4.31 11.13
C LYS A 130 -2.76 3.16 10.16
N THR A 131 -2.81 3.49 8.87
CA THR A 131 -3.08 2.51 7.80
C THR A 131 -1.89 2.41 6.84
N ASN A 132 -1.50 1.20 6.49
CA ASN A 132 -0.58 0.95 5.37
C ASN A 132 -1.33 0.89 4.03
N ALA A 133 -0.59 0.66 2.93
CA ALA A 133 -1.17 0.58 1.58
C ALA A 133 -2.20 -0.56 1.43
N ARG A 134 -1.95 -1.71 2.07
CA ARG A 134 -2.82 -2.89 2.02
C ARG A 134 -4.14 -2.68 2.76
N ALA A 135 -4.10 -2.01 3.92
CA ALA A 135 -5.29 -1.59 4.66
C ALA A 135 -6.14 -0.59 3.85
N GLN A 136 -5.50 0.40 3.21
CA GLN A 136 -6.18 1.37 2.33
C GLN A 136 -6.87 0.68 1.14
N ALA A 137 -6.22 -0.33 0.55
CA ALA A 137 -6.75 -1.05 -0.60
C ALA A 137 -7.82 -2.09 -0.24
N SER A 138 -7.92 -2.50 1.02
CA SER A 138 -8.80 -3.60 1.49
C SER A 138 -10.29 -3.38 1.19
N VAL A 139 -10.74 -2.13 1.02
CA VAL A 139 -12.12 -1.83 0.60
C VAL A 139 -12.44 -2.40 -0.78
N LEU A 140 -11.44 -2.51 -1.67
CA LEU A 140 -11.66 -3.09 -2.98
C LEU A 140 -11.86 -4.62 -2.89
N SER A 141 -11.22 -5.28 -1.93
CA SER A 141 -11.37 -6.71 -1.67
C SER A 141 -12.80 -7.09 -1.23
N LEU A 142 -13.59 -6.14 -0.69
CA LEU A 142 -15.02 -6.35 -0.43
C LEU A 142 -15.80 -6.56 -1.74
N TYR A 143 -15.47 -5.77 -2.76
CA TYR A 143 -16.16 -5.71 -4.06
C TYR A 143 -15.51 -6.58 -5.14
N ASP A 144 -14.73 -7.58 -4.73
CA ASP A 144 -14.14 -8.53 -5.63
C ASP A 144 -15.20 -9.51 -6.18
N ASN A 145 -15.30 -9.57 -7.52
CA ASN A 145 -16.29 -10.40 -8.21
C ASN A 145 -15.95 -11.91 -8.18
N ASP A 146 -14.68 -12.27 -7.94
CA ASP A 146 -14.18 -13.64 -7.90
C ASP A 146 -14.43 -14.34 -6.54
N LYS A 147 -15.04 -13.63 -5.58
CA LYS A 147 -15.44 -14.21 -4.30
C LYS A 147 -16.38 -15.40 -4.47
N VAL A 148 -16.29 -16.38 -3.57
CA VAL A 148 -17.29 -17.43 -3.46
C VAL A 148 -18.62 -16.79 -3.05
N LYS A 149 -19.71 -17.06 -3.79
CA LYS A 149 -20.99 -16.32 -3.65
C LYS A 149 -22.06 -17.08 -2.88
N GLN A 150 -21.96 -18.40 -2.81
CA GLN A 150 -22.97 -19.31 -2.24
C GLN A 150 -22.26 -20.46 -1.53
N PRO A 151 -22.86 -21.01 -0.45
CA PRO A 151 -22.33 -22.20 0.18
C PRO A 151 -22.39 -23.39 -0.77
N LYS A 152 -21.37 -24.27 -0.67
CA LYS A 152 -21.24 -25.45 -1.53
C LYS A 152 -21.28 -26.72 -0.72
N LEU A 153 -21.83 -27.78 -1.32
CA LEU A 153 -21.65 -29.17 -0.87
C LEU A 153 -21.39 -30.03 -2.11
N ASP A 154 -20.34 -30.86 -2.06
CA ASP A 154 -19.88 -31.70 -3.16
C ASP A 154 -19.73 -30.91 -4.49
N GLY A 155 -19.19 -29.69 -4.38
CA GLY A 155 -18.94 -28.77 -5.50
C GLY A 155 -20.19 -28.04 -6.05
N LYS A 156 -21.39 -28.32 -5.53
CA LYS A 156 -22.65 -27.75 -6.00
C LYS A 156 -23.16 -26.66 -5.07
N ASP A 157 -23.85 -25.65 -5.61
CA ASP A 157 -24.54 -24.64 -4.80
C ASP A 157 -25.60 -25.29 -3.91
N GLU A 158 -25.58 -24.96 -2.63
CA GLU A 158 -26.51 -25.50 -1.64
C GLU A 158 -26.95 -24.45 -0.61
N THR A 159 -27.79 -24.87 0.34
CA THR A 159 -28.21 -24.03 1.48
C THR A 159 -27.31 -24.23 2.69
N PHE A 160 -27.24 -23.21 3.57
CA PHE A 160 -26.57 -23.35 4.85
C PHE A 160 -27.16 -24.50 5.69
N ASP A 161 -28.47 -24.73 5.66
CA ASP A 161 -29.08 -25.84 6.40
C ASP A 161 -28.54 -27.22 6.03
N LYS A 162 -28.26 -27.45 4.75
CA LYS A 162 -27.67 -28.70 4.25
C LYS A 162 -26.19 -28.79 4.58
N VAL A 163 -25.45 -27.70 4.40
CA VAL A 163 -24.03 -27.62 4.81
C VAL A 163 -23.90 -27.87 6.31
N ASP A 164 -24.69 -27.18 7.15
CA ASP A 164 -24.69 -27.35 8.60
C ASP A 164 -25.08 -28.77 9.00
N SER A 165 -26.07 -29.38 8.34
CA SER A 165 -26.41 -30.79 8.56
C SER A 165 -25.26 -31.73 8.24
N PHE A 166 -24.51 -31.49 7.16
CA PHE A 166 -23.31 -32.25 6.82
C PHE A 166 -22.21 -32.07 7.87
N VAL A 167 -21.93 -30.84 8.30
CA VAL A 167 -20.90 -30.55 9.31
C VAL A 167 -21.27 -31.17 10.65
N ILE A 168 -22.49 -30.94 11.15
CA ILE A 168 -22.97 -31.50 12.43
C ILE A 168 -22.89 -33.02 12.43
N LYS A 169 -23.28 -33.68 11.32
CA LYS A 169 -23.11 -35.13 11.18
C LYS A 169 -21.66 -35.54 11.36
N GLY A 170 -20.72 -34.88 10.68
CA GLY A 170 -19.29 -35.16 10.81
C GLY A 170 -18.76 -34.92 12.23
N LEU A 171 -19.25 -33.88 12.92
CA LEU A 171 -18.89 -33.59 14.31
C LEU A 171 -19.36 -34.69 15.27
N GLU A 172 -20.60 -35.16 15.14
CA GLU A 172 -21.13 -36.26 15.98
C GLU A 172 -20.42 -37.59 15.68
N GLU A 173 -20.11 -37.90 14.41
CA GLU A 173 -19.34 -39.10 14.04
C GLU A 173 -17.89 -39.05 14.57
N ALA A 174 -17.23 -37.90 14.48
CA ALA A 174 -15.89 -37.71 15.04
C ALA A 174 -15.90 -37.85 16.57
N LYS A 175 -16.91 -37.29 17.24
CA LYS A 175 -17.13 -37.46 18.67
C LYS A 175 -17.33 -38.93 19.07
N ALA A 176 -18.21 -39.65 18.37
CA ALA A 176 -18.51 -41.06 18.66
C ALA A 176 -17.28 -41.97 18.45
N SER A 177 -16.46 -41.65 17.44
CA SER A 177 -15.24 -42.39 17.09
C SER A 177 -13.99 -41.96 17.86
N GLY A 178 -14.08 -40.92 18.70
CA GLY A 178 -12.93 -40.35 19.41
C GLY A 178 -11.91 -39.64 18.51
N LYS A 179 -12.25 -39.38 17.24
CA LYS A 179 -11.39 -38.65 16.30
C LYS A 179 -11.35 -37.15 16.61
N LYS A 180 -10.24 -36.52 16.22
CA LYS A 180 -10.02 -35.08 16.39
C LYS A 180 -10.93 -34.27 15.47
N ILE A 181 -11.42 -33.15 15.98
CA ILE A 181 -12.10 -32.10 15.22
C ILE A 181 -11.14 -30.91 15.21
N VAL A 182 -10.57 -30.57 14.06
CA VAL A 182 -9.57 -29.49 13.97
C VAL A 182 -10.19 -28.27 13.30
N VAL A 183 -10.15 -27.14 13.99
CA VAL A 183 -10.36 -25.82 13.38
C VAL A 183 -8.99 -25.22 13.12
N LEU A 184 -8.63 -25.10 11.85
CA LEU A 184 -7.39 -24.50 11.39
C LEU A 184 -7.65 -23.05 11.00
N SER A 185 -7.14 -22.09 11.77
CA SER A 185 -7.37 -20.66 11.55
C SER A 185 -6.05 -19.90 11.42
N HIS A 186 -6.06 -18.73 10.80
CA HIS A 186 -4.99 -17.76 11.00
C HIS A 186 -4.96 -17.28 12.45
N SER A 187 -3.85 -16.65 12.86
CA SER A 187 -3.72 -15.99 14.16
C SER A 187 -4.88 -15.03 14.36
N PHE A 188 -5.74 -15.31 15.34
CA PHE A 188 -7.00 -14.59 15.48
C PHE A 188 -7.14 -14.10 16.92
N ALA A 189 -6.62 -12.89 17.14
CA ALA A 189 -6.56 -12.23 18.44
C ALA A 189 -7.94 -11.70 18.91
N SER A 190 -9.00 -12.49 18.72
CA SER A 190 -10.37 -12.19 19.15
C SER A 190 -10.67 -12.90 20.48
N PRO A 191 -10.86 -12.16 21.59
CA PRO A 191 -11.25 -12.74 22.87
C PRO A 191 -12.58 -13.49 22.80
N THR A 192 -13.57 -12.97 22.06
CA THR A 192 -14.88 -13.63 21.97
C THR A 192 -14.87 -14.86 21.07
N PHE A 193 -14.08 -14.88 19.99
CA PHE A 193 -13.85 -16.09 19.20
C PHE A 193 -13.21 -17.19 20.06
N LYS A 194 -12.15 -16.86 20.82
CA LYS A 194 -11.47 -17.83 21.69
C LYS A 194 -12.40 -18.38 22.77
N LYS A 195 -13.23 -17.52 23.36
CA LYS A 195 -14.27 -17.95 24.31
C LYS A 195 -15.29 -18.88 23.65
N LEU A 196 -15.81 -18.51 22.49
CA LEU A 196 -16.76 -19.33 21.74
C LEU A 196 -16.17 -20.69 21.35
N PHE A 197 -14.90 -20.72 20.94
CA PHE A 197 -14.21 -21.97 20.64
C PHE A 197 -14.06 -22.84 21.90
N ALA A 198 -13.76 -22.26 23.06
CA ALA A 198 -13.70 -23.00 24.32
C ALA A 198 -15.06 -23.63 24.67
N GLU A 199 -16.17 -22.92 24.46
CA GLU A 199 -17.53 -23.45 24.62
C GLU A 199 -17.85 -24.55 23.59
N PHE A 200 -17.40 -24.39 22.35
CA PHE A 200 -17.51 -25.42 21.31
C PHE A 200 -16.75 -26.70 21.69
N LYS A 201 -15.52 -26.55 22.21
CA LYS A 201 -14.69 -27.65 22.73
C LYS A 201 -15.33 -28.34 23.95
N ALA A 202 -16.06 -27.60 24.79
CA ALA A 202 -16.81 -28.22 25.88
C ALA A 202 -17.90 -29.19 25.38
N LYS A 203 -18.54 -28.89 24.23
CA LYS A 203 -19.51 -29.80 23.59
C LYS A 203 -18.83 -30.96 22.83
N TYR A 204 -17.71 -30.66 22.18
CA TYR A 204 -16.90 -31.59 21.39
C TYR A 204 -15.48 -31.68 21.99
N PRO A 205 -15.24 -32.56 22.99
CA PRO A 205 -13.97 -32.57 23.74
C PRO A 205 -12.72 -32.86 22.92
N THR A 206 -12.86 -33.50 21.75
CA THR A 206 -11.76 -33.77 20.81
C THR A 206 -11.46 -32.59 19.87
N ALA A 207 -12.14 -31.45 20.05
CA ALA A 207 -11.91 -30.25 19.27
C ALA A 207 -10.57 -29.58 19.62
N GLU A 208 -9.82 -29.20 18.60
CA GLU A 208 -8.54 -28.51 18.72
C GLU A 208 -8.54 -27.29 17.79
N LEU A 209 -8.16 -26.14 18.35
CA LEU A 209 -7.84 -24.95 17.56
C LEU A 209 -6.35 -25.02 17.24
N VAL A 210 -6.03 -24.94 15.96
CA VAL A 210 -4.66 -24.93 15.45
C VAL A 210 -4.49 -23.68 14.59
N THR A 211 -3.38 -22.99 14.79
CA THR A 211 -3.07 -21.77 14.04
C THR A 211 -2.22 -22.12 12.83
N PHE A 212 -2.52 -21.52 11.68
CA PHE A 212 -1.68 -21.51 10.50
C PHE A 212 -1.62 -20.09 9.94
N ASP A 213 -0.42 -19.52 9.96
CA ASP A 213 -0.14 -18.25 9.30
C ASP A 213 0.79 -18.53 8.12
N ALA A 214 0.47 -17.96 6.95
CA ALA A 214 1.32 -18.06 5.78
C ALA A 214 2.70 -17.45 6.04
N TYR A 215 2.74 -16.33 6.77
CA TYR A 215 3.97 -15.77 7.35
C TYR A 215 3.95 -15.97 8.88
N PRO A 216 4.71 -16.94 9.44
CA PRO A 216 4.45 -17.47 10.78
C PRO A 216 4.99 -16.67 11.96
N TYR A 217 5.98 -15.80 11.78
CA TYR A 217 6.69 -15.13 12.90
C TYR A 217 7.17 -16.08 14.02
N SER A 218 7.34 -17.38 13.74
CA SER A 218 7.61 -18.38 14.78
C SER A 218 8.92 -18.11 15.50
N ALA A 219 9.97 -17.72 14.77
CA ALA A 219 11.28 -17.38 15.33
C ALA A 219 11.20 -16.26 16.38
N GLY A 220 10.46 -15.18 16.08
CA GLY A 220 10.23 -14.07 17.01
C GLY A 220 9.39 -14.48 18.22
N LEU A 221 8.33 -15.27 18.01
CA LEU A 221 7.49 -15.82 19.08
C LEU A 221 8.26 -16.77 20.01
N ASP A 222 9.10 -17.64 19.45
CA ASP A 222 9.98 -18.56 20.19
C ASP A 222 11.04 -17.81 20.99
N ALA A 223 11.67 -16.79 20.38
CA ALA A 223 12.64 -15.93 21.05
C ALA A 223 12.00 -15.14 22.19
N ALA A 224 10.79 -14.62 21.99
CA ALA A 224 10.05 -13.93 23.04
C ALA A 224 9.65 -14.85 24.20
N GLN A 225 9.20 -16.07 23.90
CA GLN A 225 8.90 -17.08 24.93
C GLN A 225 10.14 -17.41 25.76
N GLU A 226 11.31 -17.51 25.12
CA GLU A 226 12.57 -17.74 25.81
C GLU A 226 12.97 -16.55 26.68
N VAL A 227 13.05 -15.35 26.08
CA VAL A 227 13.63 -14.15 26.73
C VAL A 227 12.68 -13.49 27.72
N PHE A 228 11.38 -13.47 27.44
CA PHE A 228 10.36 -12.79 28.25
C PHE A 228 9.47 -13.76 29.03
N GLY A 229 9.61 -15.08 28.83
CA GLY A 229 8.76 -16.08 29.47
C GLY A 229 7.35 -16.20 28.89
N GLN A 230 7.03 -15.42 27.84
CA GLN A 230 5.72 -15.41 27.20
C GLN A 230 5.84 -15.36 25.67
N ARG A 231 5.09 -16.25 25.00
CA ARG A 231 5.02 -16.35 23.54
C ARG A 231 4.13 -15.25 22.92
N ALA A 232 4.60 -14.01 22.98
CA ALA A 232 3.97 -12.87 22.33
C ALA A 232 5.06 -11.89 21.85
N LEU A 233 4.82 -11.22 20.72
CA LEU A 233 5.84 -10.34 20.13
C LEU A 233 5.99 -9.05 20.97
N PRO A 234 7.20 -8.52 21.16
CA PRO A 234 7.40 -7.28 21.91
C PRO A 234 6.96 -6.05 21.12
N VAL A 235 6.37 -5.08 21.83
CA VAL A 235 6.06 -3.74 21.30
C VAL A 235 7.20 -2.77 21.61
N TYR A 236 7.60 -1.99 20.61
CA TYR A 236 8.67 -0.99 20.71
C TYR A 236 8.15 0.41 20.36
N ASP A 237 8.77 1.44 20.95
CA ASP A 237 8.58 2.86 20.63
C ASP A 237 9.95 3.56 20.52
N LEU A 238 10.24 4.15 19.36
CA LEU A 238 11.51 4.82 19.08
C LEU A 238 11.56 6.29 19.51
N ASN A 239 10.47 6.88 20.02
CA ASN A 239 10.41 8.31 20.37
C ASN A 239 11.50 8.75 21.36
N GLY A 240 11.93 7.86 22.26
CA GLY A 240 13.00 8.12 23.24
C GLY A 240 14.39 7.65 22.82
N SER A 241 14.53 7.11 21.61
CA SER A 241 15.78 6.53 21.12
C SER A 241 16.61 7.54 20.33
N GLU A 242 17.93 7.48 20.50
CA GLU A 242 18.92 8.26 19.72
C GLU A 242 19.76 7.38 18.79
N LEU A 243 19.73 6.06 18.96
CA LEU A 243 20.40 5.09 18.09
C LEU A 243 19.54 3.84 17.88
N VAL A 244 19.35 3.44 16.64
CA VAL A 244 18.84 2.12 16.28
C VAL A 244 19.86 1.39 15.42
N VAL A 245 20.17 0.15 15.80
CA VAL A 245 21.01 -0.77 15.03
C VAL A 245 20.17 -1.98 14.66
N SER A 246 20.06 -2.29 13.38
CA SER A 246 19.18 -3.36 12.92
C SER A 246 19.93 -4.37 12.04
N PHE A 247 19.72 -5.66 12.32
CA PHE A 247 20.33 -6.80 11.62
C PHE A 247 19.26 -7.59 10.87
N GLN A 248 19.21 -7.48 9.54
CA GLN A 248 18.15 -8.02 8.66
C GLN A 248 16.70 -7.59 8.96
N ALA A 249 16.42 -6.94 10.09
CA ALA A 249 15.05 -6.56 10.44
C ALA A 249 14.59 -5.35 9.62
N ASP A 250 13.49 -5.51 8.88
CA ASP A 250 12.81 -4.44 8.16
C ASP A 250 11.71 -3.84 9.05
N PHE A 251 12.10 -3.09 10.09
CA PHE A 251 11.18 -2.56 11.10
C PHE A 251 10.26 -1.43 10.63
N LEU A 252 10.52 -0.86 9.46
CA LEU A 252 9.58 0.04 8.76
C LEU A 252 8.56 -0.74 7.92
N GLY A 253 8.84 -2.00 7.58
CA GLY A 253 7.95 -2.93 6.88
C GLY A 253 7.11 -3.74 7.86
N ASP A 254 7.25 -5.06 7.80
CA ASP A 254 6.37 -6.03 8.48
C ASP A 254 7.02 -6.73 9.70
N TYR A 255 8.11 -6.18 10.25
CA TYR A 255 8.78 -6.72 11.45
C TYR A 255 7.84 -6.84 12.65
N ASN A 256 7.90 -7.96 13.38
CA ASN A 256 7.07 -8.22 14.56
C ASN A 256 5.56 -7.93 14.38
N ALA A 257 5.04 -8.08 13.15
CA ALA A 257 3.65 -7.80 12.78
C ALA A 257 3.18 -6.37 13.14
N SER A 258 4.09 -5.40 13.18
CA SER A 258 3.78 -3.99 13.38
C SER A 258 4.89 -3.11 12.82
N SER A 259 4.55 -2.12 11.98
CA SER A 259 5.51 -1.12 11.52
C SER A 259 5.83 -0.11 12.63
N LEU A 260 7.10 0.31 12.72
CA LEU A 260 7.56 1.39 13.60
C LEU A 260 7.69 2.74 12.89
N GLU A 261 7.11 2.90 11.69
CA GLU A 261 7.31 4.10 10.87
C GLU A 261 6.91 5.41 11.55
N SER A 262 5.87 5.41 12.38
CA SER A 262 5.39 6.61 13.08
C SER A 262 6.38 7.09 14.15
N SER A 263 6.82 6.19 15.04
CA SER A 263 7.80 6.52 16.08
C SER A 263 9.20 6.76 15.49
N TYR A 264 9.57 6.04 14.42
CA TYR A 264 10.77 6.32 13.65
C TYR A 264 10.76 7.74 13.08
N ALA A 265 9.71 8.13 12.37
CA ALA A 265 9.60 9.47 11.78
C ALA A 265 9.60 10.58 12.84
N ALA A 266 8.96 10.35 14.00
CA ALA A 266 8.97 11.27 15.13
C ALA A 266 10.38 11.45 15.72
N ALA A 267 11.17 10.37 15.81
CA ALA A 267 12.56 10.39 16.29
C ALA A 267 13.56 10.95 15.24
N ARG A 268 13.16 11.04 13.97
CA ARG A 268 13.98 11.58 12.85
C ARG A 268 13.83 13.09 12.63
N LYS A 269 13.22 13.81 13.57
CA LYS A 269 13.18 15.28 13.56
C LYS A 269 14.60 15.84 13.69
N PRO A 270 15.06 16.71 12.77
CA PRO A 270 16.41 17.28 12.82
C PRO A 270 16.70 18.03 14.12
N GLY A 271 17.84 17.72 14.73
CA GLY A 271 18.35 18.34 15.95
C GLY A 271 19.46 17.51 16.58
N PRO A 272 20.05 17.97 17.69
CA PRO A 272 21.18 17.27 18.35
C PRO A 272 20.89 15.82 18.75
N ASN A 273 19.62 15.51 19.04
CA ASN A 273 19.16 14.20 19.48
C ASN A 273 18.44 13.42 18.35
N MET A 274 18.61 13.82 17.09
CA MET A 274 18.00 13.12 15.96
C MET A 274 18.47 11.66 15.93
N LEU A 275 17.52 10.72 15.81
CA LEU A 275 17.79 9.28 15.77
C LEU A 275 18.83 8.95 14.69
N ARG A 276 19.92 8.30 15.10
CA ARG A 276 20.89 7.67 14.20
C ARG A 276 20.44 6.25 13.88
N HIS A 277 20.49 5.86 12.61
CA HIS A 277 20.09 4.54 12.16
C HIS A 277 21.21 3.82 11.40
N ILE A 278 21.66 2.69 11.95
CA ILE A 278 22.61 1.77 11.33
C ILE A 278 21.86 0.50 10.91
N GLN A 279 21.86 0.19 9.61
CA GLN A 279 21.28 -1.05 9.08
C GLN A 279 22.40 -2.00 8.64
N VAL A 280 22.31 -3.27 9.03
CA VAL A 280 23.16 -4.37 8.58
C VAL A 280 22.26 -5.41 7.93
N GLU A 281 22.28 -5.51 6.60
CA GLU A 281 21.32 -6.36 5.87
C GLU A 281 21.87 -6.88 4.54
N SER A 282 21.20 -7.90 4.00
CA SER A 282 21.53 -8.49 2.69
C SER A 282 20.72 -7.89 1.56
N ASN A 283 19.38 -7.95 1.68
CA ASN A 283 18.48 -7.30 0.74
C ASN A 283 18.50 -5.80 0.97
N MET A 284 18.17 -5.02 -0.06
CA MET A 284 17.90 -3.61 0.13
C MET A 284 16.43 -3.41 0.54
N SER A 285 16.19 -3.17 1.82
CA SER A 285 14.84 -3.02 2.40
C SER A 285 14.38 -1.56 2.45
N LEU A 286 13.10 -1.34 2.81
CA LEU A 286 12.56 -0.01 3.10
C LEU A 286 13.30 0.63 4.29
N THR A 287 13.58 -0.18 5.31
CA THR A 287 14.37 0.22 6.48
C THR A 287 15.78 0.64 6.08
N GLY A 288 16.50 -0.18 5.33
CA GLY A 288 17.86 0.13 4.89
C GLY A 288 17.95 1.35 3.98
N ALA A 289 16.97 1.57 3.10
CA ALA A 289 16.90 2.76 2.28
C ALA A 289 16.80 4.07 3.11
N ASN A 290 16.23 4.00 4.31
CA ASN A 290 16.10 5.13 5.22
C ASN A 290 17.23 5.25 6.25
N ALA A 291 18.21 4.33 6.26
CA ALA A 291 19.33 4.35 7.19
C ALA A 291 20.30 5.50 6.93
N ASP A 292 21.04 5.90 7.98
CA ASP A 292 22.16 6.85 7.85
C ASP A 292 23.46 6.13 7.46
N SER A 293 23.59 4.86 7.87
CA SER A 293 24.71 3.99 7.53
C SER A 293 24.19 2.59 7.25
N ARG A 294 24.56 2.02 6.10
CA ARG A 294 24.08 0.71 5.67
C ARG A 294 25.25 -0.21 5.32
N TYR A 295 25.36 -1.32 6.05
CA TYR A 295 26.32 -2.39 5.79
C TYR A 295 25.64 -3.52 5.03
N ARG A 296 26.02 -3.66 3.76
CA ARG A 296 25.55 -4.70 2.84
C ARG A 296 26.37 -5.96 3.01
N LEU A 297 25.85 -6.92 3.76
CA LEU A 297 26.52 -8.18 4.08
C LEU A 297 25.60 -9.34 3.70
N LYS A 298 26.15 -10.42 3.16
CA LYS A 298 25.37 -11.65 2.94
C LYS A 298 24.91 -12.25 4.28
N PRO A 299 23.84 -13.06 4.31
CA PRO A 299 23.21 -13.45 5.57
C PRO A 299 24.13 -14.11 6.59
N SER A 300 25.02 -15.02 6.17
CA SER A 300 26.02 -15.64 7.06
C SER A 300 26.97 -14.62 7.71
N ALA A 301 27.33 -13.55 6.99
CA ALA A 301 28.15 -12.47 7.50
C ALA A 301 27.36 -11.55 8.46
N VAL A 302 26.07 -11.31 8.20
CA VAL A 302 25.20 -10.56 9.14
C VAL A 302 25.10 -11.29 10.48
N ASN A 303 24.88 -12.61 10.46
CA ASN A 303 24.86 -13.45 11.66
C ASN A 303 26.16 -13.35 12.44
N LYS A 304 27.31 -13.43 11.75
CA LYS A 304 28.62 -13.28 12.37
C LYS A 304 28.77 -11.90 13.02
N THR A 305 28.44 -10.82 12.32
CA THR A 305 28.55 -9.45 12.87
C THR A 305 27.65 -9.27 14.11
N LEU A 306 26.43 -9.82 14.12
CA LEU A 306 25.55 -9.75 15.30
C LEU A 306 26.17 -10.47 16.52
N VAL A 307 26.75 -11.66 16.32
CA VAL A 307 27.45 -12.41 17.38
C VAL A 307 28.64 -11.60 17.93
N GLU A 308 29.43 -11.01 17.04
CA GLU A 308 30.59 -10.19 17.43
C GLU A 308 30.17 -8.92 18.18
N VAL A 309 29.09 -8.26 17.75
CA VAL A 309 28.51 -7.12 18.48
C VAL A 309 28.02 -7.55 19.86
N TYR A 310 27.30 -8.66 19.96
CA TYR A 310 26.86 -9.21 21.24
C TYR A 310 28.06 -9.44 22.18
N ASN A 311 29.11 -10.13 21.72
CA ASN A 311 30.32 -10.41 22.48
C ASN A 311 30.99 -9.12 22.97
N ALA A 312 31.09 -8.10 22.10
CA ALA A 312 31.66 -6.80 22.44
C ALA A 312 30.83 -6.05 23.50
N ILE A 313 29.50 -6.17 23.49
CA ILE A 313 28.60 -5.55 24.48
C ILE A 313 28.69 -6.24 25.83
N VAL A 314 28.79 -7.58 25.87
CA VAL A 314 28.82 -8.35 27.13
C VAL A 314 30.21 -8.52 27.75
N GLY A 315 31.26 -8.05 27.08
CA GLY A 315 32.63 -7.94 27.64
C GLY A 315 33.66 -8.92 27.08
N GLY A 316 33.32 -9.71 26.06
CA GLY A 316 34.24 -10.66 25.40
C GLY A 316 35.23 -10.04 24.41
N GLY A 317 35.02 -8.77 24.03
CA GLY A 317 35.79 -8.11 22.97
C GLY A 317 35.48 -8.67 21.56
N THR A 318 35.97 -8.00 20.53
CA THR A 318 35.92 -8.48 19.14
C THR A 318 37.08 -7.88 18.34
N SER A 319 37.57 -8.60 17.33
CA SER A 319 38.54 -8.09 16.35
C SER A 319 37.87 -7.60 15.06
N ASP A 320 36.56 -7.82 14.90
CA ASP A 320 35.81 -7.33 13.76
C ASP A 320 35.63 -5.81 13.87
N LYS A 321 36.12 -5.09 12.85
CA LYS A 321 36.12 -3.62 12.84
C LYS A 321 34.71 -3.06 12.88
N THR A 322 33.81 -3.60 12.06
CA THR A 322 32.41 -3.15 11.96
C THR A 322 31.68 -3.37 13.28
N ALA A 323 31.83 -4.56 13.86
CA ALA A 323 31.24 -4.90 15.15
C ALA A 323 31.79 -4.02 16.28
N THR A 324 33.09 -3.71 16.27
CA THR A 324 33.71 -2.79 17.23
C THR A 324 33.11 -1.39 17.14
N GLU A 325 33.00 -0.84 15.92
CA GLU A 325 32.40 0.48 15.68
C GLU A 325 30.95 0.53 16.18
N ILE A 326 30.12 -0.46 15.79
CA ILE A 326 28.72 -0.56 16.23
C ILE A 326 28.62 -0.69 17.76
N ALA A 327 29.41 -1.57 18.37
CA ALA A 327 29.36 -1.81 19.81
C ALA A 327 29.77 -0.57 20.62
N ASN A 328 30.71 0.23 20.12
CA ASN A 328 31.12 1.48 20.76
C ASN A 328 29.99 2.52 20.73
N GLU A 329 29.30 2.67 19.61
CA GLU A 329 28.13 3.57 19.51
C GLU A 329 26.99 3.13 20.43
N LEU A 330 26.69 1.83 20.46
CA LEU A 330 25.69 1.25 21.37
C LEU A 330 26.03 1.52 22.84
N LYS A 331 27.29 1.30 23.26
CA LYS A 331 27.76 1.60 24.63
C LYS A 331 27.67 3.09 24.95
N ALA A 332 28.00 3.96 23.99
CA ALA A 332 27.97 5.41 24.19
C ALA A 332 26.54 5.93 24.41
N LYS A 333 25.54 5.33 23.75
CA LYS A 333 24.12 5.73 23.86
C LYS A 333 23.38 5.02 24.99
N GLY A 334 23.84 3.84 25.43
CA GLY A 334 23.28 3.11 26.56
C GLY A 334 21.77 2.85 26.39
N SER A 335 20.96 3.26 27.36
CA SER A 335 19.50 3.05 27.36
C SER A 335 18.76 3.77 26.22
N LYS A 336 19.39 4.75 25.56
CA LYS A 336 18.82 5.44 24.40
C LYS A 336 19.07 4.70 23.07
N ALA A 337 19.74 3.55 23.10
CA ALA A 337 19.93 2.69 21.95
C ALA A 337 18.98 1.50 21.95
N VAL A 338 18.64 1.00 20.76
CA VAL A 338 17.89 -0.25 20.57
C VAL A 338 18.49 -1.06 19.43
N VAL A 339 18.49 -2.37 19.59
CA VAL A 339 18.94 -3.35 18.60
C VAL A 339 17.77 -4.20 18.12
N PHE A 340 17.61 -4.32 16.81
CA PHE A 340 16.66 -5.24 16.19
C PHE A 340 17.40 -6.31 15.40
N ALA A 341 16.85 -7.52 15.36
CA ALA A 341 17.34 -8.58 14.51
C ALA A 341 16.20 -9.45 14.00
N ASP A 342 16.35 -10.02 12.81
CA ASP A 342 15.40 -10.97 12.22
C ASP A 342 16.13 -12.09 11.46
N GLY A 343 15.38 -13.03 10.91
CA GLY A 343 15.87 -14.12 10.06
C GLY A 343 15.97 -15.47 10.76
N SER A 344 16.25 -15.50 12.07
CA SER A 344 16.25 -16.73 12.90
C SER A 344 15.93 -16.43 14.36
N LYS A 345 15.64 -17.50 15.13
CA LYS A 345 15.38 -17.41 16.58
C LYS A 345 16.63 -16.91 17.31
N GLY A 346 17.80 -17.47 17.03
CA GLY A 346 19.06 -17.06 17.65
C GLY A 346 19.37 -15.57 17.48
N ALA A 347 19.08 -15.00 16.30
CA ALA A 347 19.28 -13.57 16.04
C ALA A 347 18.39 -12.69 16.94
N GLN A 348 17.09 -13.01 17.01
CA GLN A 348 16.13 -12.30 17.86
C GLN A 348 16.50 -12.40 19.35
N VAL A 349 16.91 -13.58 19.83
CA VAL A 349 17.39 -13.78 21.22
C VAL A 349 18.56 -12.85 21.53
N LEU A 350 19.60 -12.81 20.67
CA LEU A 350 20.76 -11.94 20.91
C LEU A 350 20.36 -10.46 20.92
N ALA A 351 19.51 -10.01 19.99
CA ALA A 351 19.03 -8.62 19.97
C ALA A 351 18.28 -8.27 21.27
N HIS A 352 17.40 -9.14 21.76
CA HIS A 352 16.71 -8.90 23.02
C HIS A 352 17.65 -8.86 24.23
N LEU A 353 18.68 -9.73 24.27
CA LEU A 353 19.69 -9.72 25.34
C LEU A 353 20.59 -8.48 25.29
N ILE A 354 20.94 -7.98 24.10
CA ILE A 354 21.63 -6.69 23.96
C ILE A 354 20.75 -5.56 24.51
N ASN A 355 19.47 -5.52 24.12
CA ASN A 355 18.54 -4.52 24.62
C ASN A 355 18.36 -4.59 26.14
N GLN A 356 18.33 -5.79 26.72
CA GLN A 356 18.32 -5.99 28.15
C GLN A 356 19.56 -5.39 28.81
N LYS A 357 20.74 -5.65 28.24
CA LYS A 357 22.03 -5.16 28.75
C LYS A 357 22.15 -3.63 28.66
N LEU A 358 21.62 -3.04 27.60
CA LEU A 358 21.58 -1.59 27.40
C LEU A 358 20.54 -0.91 28.31
N GLY A 359 19.52 -1.64 28.77
CA GLY A 359 18.36 -1.06 29.45
C GLY A 359 17.55 -0.17 28.52
N SER A 360 17.33 -0.62 27.28
CA SER A 360 16.73 0.19 26.21
C SER A 360 15.35 0.73 26.61
N VAL A 361 15.17 2.06 26.51
CA VAL A 361 13.88 2.72 26.77
C VAL A 361 12.85 2.46 25.66
N ALA A 362 13.29 1.92 24.51
CA ALA A 362 12.40 1.64 23.39
C ALA A 362 11.45 0.48 23.67
N PHE A 363 11.83 -0.44 24.55
CA PHE A 363 10.98 -1.57 24.90
C PHE A 363 9.87 -1.14 25.86
N THR A 364 8.61 -1.25 25.44
CA THR A 364 7.48 -0.71 26.21
C THR A 364 6.95 -1.68 27.28
N GLY A 365 7.45 -2.92 27.32
CA GLY A 365 6.92 -3.99 28.17
C GLY A 365 5.52 -4.50 27.77
N LYS A 366 4.98 -4.08 26.62
CA LYS A 366 3.69 -4.54 26.11
C LYS A 366 3.87 -5.75 25.19
N ALA A 367 2.88 -6.62 25.18
CA ALA A 367 2.79 -7.76 24.29
C ALA A 367 1.89 -7.43 23.09
N ASN A 368 2.34 -7.77 21.88
CA ASN A 368 1.55 -7.80 20.65
C ASN A 368 0.98 -9.21 20.47
N PHE A 369 -0.34 -9.30 20.30
CA PHE A 369 -1.10 -10.56 20.20
C PHE A 369 -1.55 -10.90 18.78
N LEU A 370 -1.23 -10.07 17.78
CA LEU A 370 -1.67 -10.26 16.40
C LEU A 370 -1.15 -11.56 15.76
N LYS A 371 -0.10 -12.17 16.32
CA LYS A 371 0.49 -13.44 15.86
C LYS A 371 0.61 -14.44 17.00
N GLU A 372 0.13 -15.64 16.74
CA GLU A 372 -0.02 -16.74 17.70
C GLU A 372 0.42 -18.10 17.12
N PHE A 373 1.01 -18.13 15.92
CA PHE A 373 1.43 -19.38 15.30
C PHE A 373 2.44 -20.15 16.17
N ASN A 374 2.21 -21.46 16.28
CA ASN A 374 3.07 -22.36 17.03
C ASN A 374 3.44 -23.56 16.15
N SER A 375 4.68 -23.58 15.69
CA SER A 375 5.22 -24.61 14.79
C SER A 375 5.11 -26.01 15.39
N ALA A 376 5.40 -26.18 16.69
CA ALA A 376 5.30 -27.48 17.35
C ALA A 376 3.84 -27.99 17.35
N ARG A 377 2.88 -27.11 17.66
CA ARG A 377 1.46 -27.43 17.61
C ARG A 377 0.97 -27.77 16.21
N TYR A 378 1.47 -27.06 15.20
CA TYR A 378 1.15 -27.36 13.81
C TYR A 378 1.74 -28.70 13.35
N GLN A 379 2.96 -29.06 13.80
CA GLN A 379 3.55 -30.38 13.52
C GLN A 379 2.78 -31.52 14.21
N GLU A 380 2.28 -31.34 15.43
CA GLU A 380 1.36 -32.30 16.07
C GLU A 380 0.12 -32.54 15.19
N PHE A 381 -0.47 -31.45 14.68
CA PHE A 381 -1.60 -31.53 13.75
C PHE A 381 -1.26 -32.30 12.46
N LEU A 382 -0.10 -32.03 11.85
CA LEU A 382 0.38 -32.80 10.70
C LEU A 382 0.57 -34.29 11.05
N GLY A 383 1.00 -34.60 12.28
CA GLY A 383 1.03 -35.98 12.79
C GLY A 383 -0.37 -36.62 12.81
N TRP A 384 -1.36 -35.93 13.38
CA TRP A 384 -2.73 -36.45 13.48
C TRP A 384 -3.38 -36.68 12.12
N ILE A 385 -3.23 -35.74 11.18
CA ILE A 385 -3.83 -35.87 9.84
C ILE A 385 -3.17 -37.02 9.07
N ASN A 386 -1.85 -37.16 9.16
CA ASN A 386 -1.11 -38.25 8.51
C ASN A 386 -1.48 -39.62 9.07
N ALA A 387 -1.76 -39.70 10.38
CA ALA A 387 -2.22 -40.91 11.06
C ALA A 387 -3.72 -41.21 10.88
N GLY A 388 -4.48 -40.36 10.16
CA GLY A 388 -5.94 -40.55 9.98
C GLY A 388 -6.77 -40.33 11.25
N GLN A 389 -6.20 -39.64 12.24
CA GLN A 389 -6.83 -39.34 13.54
C GLN A 389 -7.78 -38.13 13.48
N VAL A 390 -7.69 -37.32 12.42
CA VAL A 390 -8.57 -36.17 12.19
C VAL A 390 -9.85 -36.65 11.48
N GLY A 391 -11.00 -36.51 12.16
CA GLY A 391 -12.32 -36.85 11.62
C GLY A 391 -12.95 -35.69 10.86
N VAL A 392 -12.77 -34.47 11.37
CA VAL A 392 -13.28 -33.23 10.77
C VAL A 392 -12.16 -32.20 10.74
N LEU A 393 -11.96 -31.56 9.58
CA LEU A 393 -11.07 -30.41 9.41
C LEU A 393 -11.89 -29.23 8.89
N VAL A 394 -11.89 -28.12 9.63
CA VAL A 394 -12.47 -26.84 9.22
C VAL A 394 -11.34 -25.85 9.01
N THR A 395 -11.13 -25.35 7.80
CA THR A 395 -10.13 -24.29 7.53
C THR A 395 -10.82 -22.93 7.48
N ASN A 396 -10.39 -21.99 8.32
CA ASN A 396 -10.92 -20.63 8.42
C ASN A 396 -10.09 -19.64 7.59
N ASN A 397 -10.44 -19.52 6.31
CA ASN A 397 -9.83 -18.62 5.32
C ASN A 397 -8.30 -18.72 5.23
N VAL A 398 -7.76 -19.93 5.40
CA VAL A 398 -6.34 -20.24 5.27
C VAL A 398 -6.10 -21.20 4.11
N ASP A 399 -4.93 -21.11 3.48
CA ASP A 399 -4.53 -21.96 2.36
C ASP A 399 -3.14 -22.59 2.56
N PRO A 400 -3.03 -23.64 3.40
CA PRO A 400 -1.76 -24.33 3.59
C PRO A 400 -1.27 -25.05 2.35
N ILE A 401 -2.14 -25.36 1.37
CA ILE A 401 -1.71 -25.97 0.11
C ILE A 401 -0.83 -24.99 -0.67
N TYR A 402 -1.19 -23.71 -0.68
CA TYR A 402 -0.42 -22.64 -1.31
C TYR A 402 0.79 -22.19 -0.45
N ALA A 403 0.58 -21.95 0.84
CA ALA A 403 1.53 -21.21 1.69
C ALA A 403 2.44 -22.08 2.57
N HIS A 404 2.22 -23.40 2.64
CA HIS A 404 3.12 -24.29 3.39
C HIS A 404 4.20 -24.86 2.47
N PRO A 405 5.46 -24.99 2.91
CA PRO A 405 6.53 -25.52 2.06
C PRO A 405 6.31 -26.97 1.61
N LYS A 406 5.55 -27.74 2.40
CA LYS A 406 5.07 -29.08 2.02
C LYS A 406 3.58 -29.09 1.66
N GLY A 407 3.11 -28.05 0.97
CA GLY A 407 1.70 -27.88 0.61
C GLY A 407 1.12 -29.06 -0.19
N GLU A 408 1.89 -29.64 -1.10
CA GLU A 408 1.48 -30.82 -1.87
C GLU A 408 1.33 -32.08 -1.00
N ASP A 409 2.18 -32.26 0.02
CA ASP A 409 2.02 -33.37 0.96
C ASP A 409 0.82 -33.17 1.87
N PHE A 410 0.57 -31.93 2.31
CA PHE A 410 -0.65 -31.58 3.03
C PHE A 410 -1.90 -31.89 2.19
N LYS A 411 -1.91 -31.51 0.91
CA LYS A 411 -2.98 -31.80 -0.04
C LYS A 411 -3.26 -33.31 -0.15
N LYS A 412 -2.21 -34.15 -0.26
CA LYS A 412 -2.37 -35.62 -0.27
C LYS A 412 -3.01 -36.13 1.02
N SER A 413 -2.62 -35.57 2.17
CA SER A 413 -3.13 -35.98 3.48
C SER A 413 -4.59 -35.62 3.72
N LEU A 414 -5.15 -34.63 3.00
CA LEU A 414 -6.59 -34.31 3.08
C LEU A 414 -7.49 -35.49 2.69
N SER A 415 -7.02 -36.40 1.83
CA SER A 415 -7.77 -37.60 1.45
C SER A 415 -8.08 -38.54 2.63
N LYS A 416 -7.32 -38.43 3.73
CA LYS A 416 -7.49 -39.22 4.96
C LYS A 416 -8.56 -38.64 5.88
N VAL A 417 -9.01 -37.41 5.64
CA VAL A 417 -10.01 -36.72 6.46
C VAL A 417 -11.39 -36.89 5.83
N PRO A 418 -12.35 -37.56 6.51
CA PRO A 418 -13.67 -37.81 5.92
C PRO A 418 -14.47 -36.53 5.63
N TYR A 419 -14.35 -35.54 6.52
CA TYR A 419 -15.06 -34.26 6.48
C TYR A 419 -14.06 -33.09 6.41
N VAL A 420 -13.83 -32.57 5.20
CA VAL A 420 -13.06 -31.34 4.98
C VAL A 420 -14.02 -30.21 4.62
N ILE A 421 -14.00 -29.15 5.43
CA ILE A 421 -14.82 -27.95 5.32
C ILE A 421 -13.89 -26.76 5.13
N ALA A 422 -14.11 -25.97 4.07
CA ALA A 422 -13.38 -24.73 3.85
C ALA A 422 -14.30 -23.52 4.04
N VAL A 423 -13.98 -22.66 5.01
CA VAL A 423 -14.44 -21.28 5.00
C VAL A 423 -13.48 -20.54 4.07
N ALA A 424 -13.92 -20.18 2.86
CA ALA A 424 -13.03 -19.67 1.82
C ALA A 424 -13.59 -18.43 1.14
N ASP A 425 -12.74 -17.43 0.92
CA ASP A 425 -13.08 -16.26 0.12
C ASP A 425 -12.96 -16.53 -1.39
N LYS A 426 -11.96 -17.33 -1.80
CA LYS A 426 -11.64 -17.63 -3.20
C LYS A 426 -11.83 -19.10 -3.55
N LYS A 427 -11.88 -19.39 -4.86
CA LYS A 427 -11.91 -20.75 -5.41
C LYS A 427 -10.52 -21.42 -5.45
N ASN A 428 -9.74 -21.18 -4.40
CA ASN A 428 -8.36 -21.63 -4.25
C ASN A 428 -8.26 -23.17 -4.07
N GLU A 429 -7.06 -23.67 -3.81
CA GLU A 429 -6.84 -25.12 -3.70
C GLU A 429 -7.57 -25.74 -2.49
N MET A 430 -7.67 -25.00 -1.38
CA MET A 430 -8.48 -25.46 -0.22
C MET A 430 -9.98 -25.53 -0.55
N TYR A 431 -10.52 -24.56 -1.29
CA TYR A 431 -11.90 -24.61 -1.80
C TYR A 431 -12.14 -25.87 -2.62
N LYS A 432 -11.20 -26.24 -3.50
CA LYS A 432 -11.32 -27.42 -4.37
C LYS A 432 -11.21 -28.73 -3.59
N ALA A 433 -10.40 -28.75 -2.53
CA ALA A 433 -10.19 -29.94 -1.71
C ALA A 433 -11.35 -30.20 -0.71
N ALA A 434 -12.13 -29.18 -0.38
CA ALA A 434 -13.21 -29.30 0.58
C ALA A 434 -14.48 -29.90 -0.03
N LYS A 435 -15.18 -30.73 0.76
CA LYS A 435 -16.52 -31.21 0.40
C LYS A 435 -17.59 -30.16 0.66
N ALA A 436 -17.47 -29.44 1.77
CA ALA A 436 -18.36 -28.32 2.10
C ALA A 436 -17.59 -27.01 2.08
N VAL A 437 -18.16 -25.99 1.45
CA VAL A 437 -17.58 -24.64 1.41
C VAL A 437 -18.55 -23.64 2.01
N ILE A 438 -18.03 -22.83 2.92
CA ILE A 438 -18.71 -21.68 3.51
C ILE A 438 -18.07 -20.42 2.94
N PRO A 439 -18.81 -19.55 2.25
CA PRO A 439 -18.25 -18.31 1.76
C PRO A 439 -17.94 -17.38 2.94
N VAL A 440 -16.72 -16.86 2.97
CA VAL A 440 -16.26 -15.93 4.01
C VAL A 440 -17.09 -14.64 3.95
N ALA A 441 -17.51 -14.13 5.10
CA ALA A 441 -18.01 -12.75 5.22
C ALA A 441 -16.80 -11.81 5.34
N ASN A 442 -16.72 -10.79 4.50
CA ASN A 442 -15.67 -9.79 4.61
C ASN A 442 -15.79 -9.05 5.95
N TRP A 443 -14.70 -8.51 6.47
CA TRP A 443 -14.68 -7.75 7.73
C TRP A 443 -15.65 -6.55 7.75
N LEU A 444 -15.98 -5.97 6.58
CA LEU A 444 -17.00 -4.92 6.44
C LEU A 444 -18.45 -5.45 6.48
N GLU A 445 -18.64 -6.77 6.47
CA GLU A 445 -19.92 -7.50 6.48
C GLU A 445 -20.13 -8.31 7.77
N SER A 446 -19.12 -8.38 8.66
CA SER A 446 -19.12 -9.18 9.87
C SER A 446 -18.94 -8.34 11.15
N TRP A 447 -19.46 -8.88 12.25
CA TRP A 447 -19.16 -8.38 13.58
C TRP A 447 -17.96 -9.12 14.15
N GLY A 448 -17.17 -8.47 15.00
CA GLY A 448 -16.11 -9.12 15.75
C GLY A 448 -15.37 -8.19 16.70
N ASP A 449 -14.32 -8.71 17.30
CA ASP A 449 -13.42 -7.97 18.17
C ASP A 449 -11.98 -8.42 17.98
N ILE A 450 -11.04 -7.51 18.23
CA ILE A 450 -9.60 -7.80 18.19
C ILE A 450 -8.96 -7.12 19.40
N GLU A 451 -8.13 -7.87 20.12
CA GLU A 451 -7.23 -7.40 21.16
C GLU A 451 -5.80 -7.40 20.58
N PRO A 452 -5.37 -6.31 19.91
CA PRO A 452 -4.11 -6.30 19.15
C PRO A 452 -2.86 -6.34 20.05
N GLN A 453 -2.91 -5.70 21.21
CA GLN A 453 -1.80 -5.63 22.15
C GLN A 453 -2.30 -5.36 23.57
N THR A 454 -1.41 -5.48 24.56
CA THR A 454 -1.68 -5.17 25.98
C THR A 454 -2.45 -3.86 26.15
N GLY A 455 -3.55 -3.93 26.90
CA GLY A 455 -4.35 -2.76 27.28
C GLY A 455 -5.22 -2.18 26.16
N VAL A 456 -5.39 -2.87 25.03
CA VAL A 456 -6.18 -2.37 23.89
C VAL A 456 -7.22 -3.41 23.45
N TYR A 457 -8.47 -2.98 23.34
CA TYR A 457 -9.58 -3.79 22.82
C TYR A 457 -10.31 -3.01 21.72
N SER A 458 -10.54 -3.65 20.59
CA SER A 458 -11.17 -3.00 19.43
C SER A 458 -12.34 -3.82 18.90
N LEU A 459 -13.35 -3.13 18.38
CA LEU A 459 -14.56 -3.73 17.83
C LEU A 459 -14.58 -3.58 16.31
N MET A 460 -14.82 -4.69 15.64
CA MET A 460 -15.06 -4.76 14.20
C MET A 460 -16.57 -4.63 13.95
N GLN A 461 -16.95 -3.48 13.41
CA GLN A 461 -18.32 -3.16 13.04
C GLN A 461 -18.52 -3.36 11.51
N PRO A 462 -19.57 -4.09 11.09
CA PRO A 462 -19.97 -4.14 9.70
C PRO A 462 -20.60 -2.81 9.27
N THR A 463 -20.38 -2.47 8.01
CA THR A 463 -20.81 -1.19 7.41
C THR A 463 -21.69 -1.38 6.20
N ILE A 464 -21.84 -2.62 5.72
CA ILE A 464 -22.78 -3.04 4.70
C ILE A 464 -23.41 -4.37 5.11
N GLN A 465 -24.62 -4.63 4.61
CA GLN A 465 -25.19 -5.98 4.68
C GLN A 465 -24.38 -6.94 3.80
N LYS A 466 -24.40 -8.24 4.15
CA LYS A 466 -23.74 -9.28 3.37
C LYS A 466 -24.21 -9.24 1.91
N ILE A 467 -23.29 -8.99 0.98
CA ILE A 467 -23.55 -8.88 -0.46
C ILE A 467 -23.94 -10.25 -1.03
N TYR A 468 -23.25 -11.28 -0.56
CA TYR A 468 -23.45 -12.68 -0.94
C TYR A 468 -23.99 -13.49 0.24
N LYS A 469 -24.28 -14.78 0.00
CA LYS A 469 -24.68 -15.70 1.08
C LYS A 469 -23.46 -16.19 1.85
N SER A 470 -22.79 -15.25 2.51
CA SER A 470 -21.60 -15.49 3.32
C SER A 470 -21.95 -15.70 4.80
N ARG A 471 -21.04 -16.34 5.53
CA ARG A 471 -21.17 -16.55 6.98
C ARG A 471 -19.79 -16.52 7.62
N GLN A 472 -19.66 -15.72 8.68
CA GLN A 472 -18.45 -15.69 9.51
C GLN A 472 -18.34 -16.97 10.36
N ILE A 473 -17.12 -17.40 10.69
CA ILE A 473 -16.89 -18.69 11.35
C ILE A 473 -17.56 -18.77 12.74
N GLU A 474 -17.68 -17.64 13.44
CA GLU A 474 -18.28 -17.57 14.77
C GLU A 474 -19.78 -17.90 14.73
N GLU A 475 -20.49 -17.41 13.70
CA GLU A 475 -21.89 -17.74 13.48
C GLU A 475 -22.04 -19.25 13.19
N SER A 476 -21.13 -19.83 12.38
CA SER A 476 -21.11 -21.27 12.12
C SER A 476 -20.83 -22.09 13.39
N LEU A 477 -19.87 -21.69 14.22
CA LEU A 477 -19.55 -22.35 15.49
C LEU A 477 -20.74 -22.32 16.46
N LEU A 478 -21.47 -21.19 16.54
CA LEU A 478 -22.70 -21.10 17.32
C LEU A 478 -23.75 -22.08 16.81
N VAL A 479 -24.01 -22.14 15.50
CA VAL A 479 -24.96 -23.08 14.90
C VAL A 479 -24.59 -24.54 15.19
N TRP A 480 -23.31 -24.90 15.02
CA TRP A 480 -22.86 -26.28 15.25
C TRP A 480 -22.88 -26.65 16.75
N LYS A 481 -22.67 -25.67 17.63
CA LYS A 481 -22.78 -25.86 19.09
C LYS A 481 -24.24 -25.96 19.56
N ASN A 482 -25.10 -25.04 19.15
CA ASN A 482 -26.46 -24.90 19.70
C ASN A 482 -27.54 -25.66 18.90
N GLY A 483 -27.22 -26.11 17.69
CA GLY A 483 -28.18 -26.64 16.72
C GLY A 483 -28.76 -25.54 15.82
N LYS A 484 -29.37 -25.98 14.71
CA LYS A 484 -30.01 -25.09 13.72
C LYS A 484 -31.21 -24.35 14.33
N ASN A 485 -31.50 -23.15 13.84
CA ASN A 485 -32.64 -22.31 14.26
C ASN A 485 -32.68 -21.92 15.76
N ASN A 486 -31.56 -22.03 16.47
CA ASN A 486 -31.48 -21.57 17.86
C ASN A 486 -31.34 -20.04 17.91
N ALA A 487 -32.13 -19.36 18.76
CA ALA A 487 -32.08 -17.91 18.95
C ALA A 487 -30.70 -17.42 19.42
N ALA A 488 -29.91 -18.27 20.08
CA ALA A 488 -28.54 -17.97 20.50
C ALA A 488 -27.50 -18.00 19.36
N ASN A 489 -27.90 -18.26 18.11
CA ASN A 489 -27.01 -18.28 16.95
C ASN A 489 -26.74 -16.88 16.36
N ASN A 490 -26.98 -15.82 17.12
CA ASN A 490 -26.66 -14.45 16.75
C ASN A 490 -25.31 -14.04 17.37
N TYR A 491 -24.28 -13.93 16.53
CA TYR A 491 -22.96 -13.54 17.00
C TYR A 491 -22.88 -12.08 17.47
N TYR A 492 -23.70 -11.15 16.95
CA TYR A 492 -23.76 -9.79 17.48
C TYR A 492 -24.19 -9.76 18.95
N ASP A 493 -25.26 -10.51 19.29
CA ASP A 493 -25.75 -10.59 20.67
C ASP A 493 -24.72 -11.29 21.57
N TYR A 494 -24.04 -12.32 21.06
CA TYR A 494 -22.94 -12.98 21.76
C TYR A 494 -21.76 -12.03 22.02
N LEU A 495 -21.30 -11.29 20.99
CA LEU A 495 -20.22 -10.30 21.10
C LEU A 495 -20.59 -9.21 22.12
N LYS A 496 -21.80 -8.65 22.04
CA LYS A 496 -22.28 -7.63 22.96
C LYS A 496 -22.32 -8.11 24.41
N ALA A 497 -22.78 -9.34 24.65
CA ALA A 497 -22.82 -9.92 25.98
C ALA A 497 -21.42 -10.16 26.57
N ASN A 498 -20.46 -10.58 25.74
CA ASN A 498 -19.13 -10.99 26.19
C ASN A 498 -18.07 -9.86 26.19
N SER A 499 -18.29 -8.80 25.42
CA SER A 499 -17.42 -7.61 25.42
C SER A 499 -17.54 -6.78 26.70
N ALA A 500 -18.66 -6.87 27.43
CA ALA A 500 -18.91 -6.07 28.62
C ALA A 500 -17.83 -6.21 29.72
N SER A 501 -17.27 -7.42 29.90
CA SER A 501 -16.20 -7.64 30.88
C SER A 501 -14.84 -7.10 30.43
N LEU A 502 -14.64 -6.88 29.13
CA LEU A 502 -13.37 -6.42 28.54
C LEU A 502 -13.30 -4.89 28.46
N LEU A 503 -14.46 -4.24 28.32
CA LEU A 503 -14.59 -2.80 28.10
C LEU A 503 -14.41 -1.92 29.36
N GLY A 504 -14.09 -2.51 30.52
CA GLY A 504 -13.76 -1.74 31.74
C GLY A 504 -14.83 -0.74 32.18
N GLY A 505 -16.12 -1.00 31.90
CA GLY A 505 -17.25 -0.11 32.22
C GLY A 505 -17.70 0.81 31.08
N ILE A 506 -17.00 0.85 29.94
CA ILE A 506 -17.46 1.56 28.74
C ILE A 506 -18.66 0.81 28.14
N SER A 507 -19.77 1.52 27.90
CA SER A 507 -20.93 0.91 27.25
C SER A 507 -20.61 0.45 25.82
N PHE A 508 -21.23 -0.64 25.36
CA PHE A 508 -21.01 -1.18 24.03
C PHE A 508 -21.20 -0.15 22.90
N ASN A 509 -22.21 0.72 22.99
CA ASN A 509 -22.45 1.76 21.99
C ASN A 509 -21.32 2.81 21.95
N LYS A 510 -20.80 3.20 23.12
CA LYS A 510 -19.66 4.12 23.18
C LYS A 510 -18.39 3.45 22.66
N ALA A 511 -18.22 2.17 22.96
CA ALA A 511 -17.10 1.38 22.46
C ALA A 511 -17.12 1.25 20.94
N LEU A 512 -18.29 1.00 20.34
CA LEU A 512 -18.49 0.98 18.89
C LEU A 512 -18.20 2.34 18.25
N TYR A 513 -18.70 3.43 18.85
CA TYR A 513 -18.42 4.79 18.35
C TYR A 513 -16.93 5.10 18.29
N ASN A 514 -16.15 4.67 19.28
CA ASN A 514 -14.70 4.86 19.31
C ASN A 514 -13.96 3.89 18.37
N GLY A 515 -14.52 2.69 18.15
CA GLY A 515 -13.90 1.55 17.46
C GLY A 515 -12.80 0.87 18.26
N ILE A 516 -11.88 1.64 18.82
CA ILE A 516 -10.76 1.20 19.67
C ILE A 516 -10.91 1.75 21.09
N ASN A 517 -10.64 0.91 22.09
CA ASN A 517 -10.93 1.18 23.49
C ASN A 517 -9.82 0.63 24.39
N PRO A 518 -9.63 1.18 25.60
CA PRO A 518 -8.81 0.55 26.62
C PRO A 518 -9.35 -0.84 26.99
N SER A 519 -8.45 -1.81 27.16
CA SER A 519 -8.76 -3.18 27.63
C SER A 519 -8.41 -3.32 29.11
N THR A 520 -9.11 -4.23 29.81
CA THR A 520 -8.72 -4.70 31.15
C THR A 520 -7.52 -5.66 31.13
N ASN A 521 -7.08 -6.10 29.95
CA ASN A 521 -5.91 -6.98 29.81
C ASN A 521 -4.61 -6.23 30.17
N SER A 522 -3.97 -6.68 31.25
CA SER A 522 -2.74 -6.11 31.80
C SER A 522 -1.51 -7.01 31.61
N THR A 523 -1.51 -7.91 30.63
CA THR A 523 -0.36 -8.77 30.33
C THR A 523 0.87 -7.94 29.98
N THR A 524 1.98 -8.11 30.70
CA THR A 524 3.24 -7.40 30.45
C THR A 524 4.36 -8.37 30.12
N LEU A 525 5.24 -7.98 29.19
CA LEU A 525 6.49 -8.68 28.93
C LEU A 525 7.60 -8.10 29.81
N SER A 526 8.32 -8.99 30.49
CA SER A 526 9.49 -8.66 31.31
C SER A 526 10.59 -9.67 31.03
N TYR A 527 11.86 -9.24 31.05
CA TYR A 527 12.98 -10.14 30.83
C TYR A 527 13.04 -11.25 31.89
N ALA A 528 12.92 -12.51 31.45
CA ALA A 528 13.03 -13.73 32.25
C ALA A 528 14.41 -14.42 32.12
N GLY A 529 15.23 -14.00 31.16
CA GLY A 529 16.56 -14.57 30.85
C GLY A 529 16.55 -15.31 29.50
N GLY A 530 17.72 -15.53 28.88
CA GLY A 530 17.81 -16.20 27.58
C GLY A 530 19.14 -16.93 27.38
N ASN A 531 19.19 -17.92 26.48
CA ASN A 531 20.36 -18.76 26.27
C ASN A 531 21.25 -18.22 25.15
N ALA A 532 22.10 -17.25 25.49
CA ALA A 532 23.03 -16.65 24.54
C ALA A 532 23.98 -17.67 23.91
N ALA A 533 24.48 -18.66 24.66
CA ALA A 533 25.42 -19.65 24.14
C ALA A 533 24.77 -20.51 23.05
N GLN A 534 23.51 -20.91 23.24
CA GLN A 534 22.74 -21.61 22.22
C GLN A 534 22.45 -20.72 21.01
N ALA A 535 22.08 -19.45 21.22
CA ALA A 535 21.83 -18.52 20.13
C ALA A 535 23.09 -18.28 19.28
N VAL A 536 24.27 -18.11 19.91
CA VAL A 536 25.56 -17.99 19.22
C VAL A 536 25.87 -19.26 18.43
N ALA A 537 25.66 -20.45 19.02
CA ALA A 537 25.88 -21.71 18.33
C ALA A 537 24.92 -21.90 17.14
N GLU A 538 23.63 -21.54 17.28
CA GLU A 538 22.63 -21.59 16.21
C GLU A 538 23.04 -20.72 15.02
N LEU A 539 23.46 -19.47 15.28
CA LEU A 539 23.93 -18.56 14.25
C LEU A 539 25.23 -19.04 13.59
N GLY A 540 26.14 -19.63 14.37
CA GLY A 540 27.39 -20.21 13.86
C GLY A 540 27.20 -21.50 13.04
N ASN A 541 26.10 -22.21 13.23
CA ASN A 541 25.75 -23.42 12.47
C ASN A 541 25.13 -23.13 11.10
N PHE A 542 24.81 -21.86 10.80
CA PHE A 542 24.34 -21.47 9.48
C PHE A 542 25.43 -21.77 8.43
N LYS A 543 25.13 -22.67 7.50
CA LYS A 543 26.09 -23.15 6.50
C LYS A 543 26.28 -22.10 5.42
N ALA A 544 27.34 -21.29 5.55
CA ALA A 544 27.69 -20.33 4.52
C ALA A 544 27.85 -21.01 3.16
N SER A 545 27.29 -20.39 2.13
CA SER A 545 27.39 -20.84 0.73
C SER A 545 27.76 -19.68 -0.19
N ASP A 546 28.03 -19.99 -1.45
CA ASP A 546 28.35 -18.98 -2.47
C ASP A 546 27.19 -18.01 -2.69
N LEU A 547 25.97 -18.55 -2.80
CA LEU A 547 24.72 -17.79 -2.82
C LEU A 547 23.83 -18.18 -1.65
N GLU A 548 23.21 -17.19 -1.02
CA GLU A 548 22.29 -17.31 0.11
C GLU A 548 21.00 -16.52 -0.20
N LEU A 549 19.83 -17.09 0.11
CA LEU A 549 18.51 -16.51 -0.22
C LEU A 549 17.88 -15.87 1.02
N VAL A 550 17.27 -14.70 0.83
CA VAL A 550 16.40 -14.04 1.81
C VAL A 550 14.99 -13.93 1.26
N LEU A 551 14.05 -14.63 1.89
CA LEU A 551 12.62 -14.50 1.64
C LEU A 551 12.07 -13.26 2.37
N TYR A 552 11.18 -12.51 1.72
CA TYR A 552 10.63 -11.27 2.29
C TYR A 552 9.19 -11.00 1.81
N THR A 553 8.52 -10.02 2.40
CA THR A 553 7.20 -9.50 1.95
C THR A 553 7.37 -8.12 1.34
N LYS A 554 6.46 -7.72 0.42
CA LYS A 554 6.44 -6.37 -0.16
C LYS A 554 5.43 -5.49 0.57
N THR A 555 5.64 -4.18 0.52
CA THR A 555 4.65 -3.20 1.03
C THR A 555 3.32 -3.27 0.29
N SER A 556 3.34 -3.63 -1.00
CA SER A 556 2.14 -3.86 -1.81
C SER A 556 1.54 -5.26 -1.61
N MET A 557 2.37 -6.27 -1.32
CA MET A 557 1.93 -7.66 -1.18
C MET A 557 2.55 -8.30 0.07
N GLY A 558 1.71 -8.53 1.08
CA GLY A 558 2.08 -9.24 2.30
C GLY A 558 2.19 -10.75 2.05
N ASP A 559 1.37 -11.53 2.74
CA ASP A 559 1.36 -13.00 2.65
C ASP A 559 0.56 -13.60 1.46
N GLY A 560 0.05 -12.74 0.56
CA GLY A 560 -0.79 -13.14 -0.57
C GLY A 560 -2.28 -13.27 -0.25
N THR A 561 -2.73 -12.81 0.93
CA THR A 561 -4.16 -12.72 1.26
C THR A 561 -4.91 -11.78 0.30
N GLN A 562 -4.28 -10.67 -0.09
CA GLN A 562 -4.84 -9.69 -1.04
C GLN A 562 -4.28 -9.81 -2.47
N ALA A 563 -3.84 -11.01 -2.88
CA ALA A 563 -3.24 -11.22 -4.20
C ALA A 563 -4.16 -10.82 -5.37
N ASN A 564 -5.48 -10.89 -5.21
CA ASN A 564 -6.43 -10.49 -6.25
C ASN A 564 -6.85 -9.01 -6.18
N ASN A 565 -6.11 -8.16 -5.45
CA ASN A 565 -6.39 -6.73 -5.35
C ASN A 565 -5.57 -5.97 -6.41
N PRO A 566 -6.20 -5.47 -7.49
CA PRO A 566 -5.47 -4.85 -8.59
C PRO A 566 -4.82 -3.51 -8.22
N TRP A 567 -5.33 -2.78 -7.21
CA TRP A 567 -4.65 -1.58 -6.71
C TRP A 567 -3.28 -1.91 -6.10
N LEU A 568 -3.17 -3.06 -5.43
CA LEU A 568 -1.93 -3.53 -4.84
C LEU A 568 -0.98 -4.15 -5.86
N GLN A 569 -1.52 -4.87 -6.86
CA GLN A 569 -0.69 -5.41 -7.95
C GLN A 569 -0.04 -4.30 -8.77
N GLU A 570 -0.77 -3.22 -9.05
CA GLU A 570 -0.24 -2.10 -9.81
C GLU A 570 0.70 -1.21 -8.99
N LEU A 571 0.54 -1.16 -7.66
CA LEU A 571 1.35 -0.33 -6.77
C LEU A 571 2.84 -0.67 -6.93
N PRO A 572 3.68 0.27 -7.38
CA PRO A 572 5.10 0.01 -7.59
C PRO A 572 5.82 -0.24 -6.27
N ASP A 573 6.61 -1.31 -6.21
CA ASP A 573 7.51 -1.63 -5.11
C ASP A 573 8.41 -0.42 -4.80
N PRO A 574 8.56 -0.01 -3.53
CA PRO A 574 9.23 1.23 -3.16
C PRO A 574 10.69 1.28 -3.60
N ILE A 575 11.36 0.12 -3.67
CA ILE A 575 12.78 0.02 -3.96
C ILE A 575 13.01 -0.09 -5.47
N THR A 576 12.51 -1.15 -6.08
CA THR A 576 12.73 -1.47 -7.50
C THR A 576 11.90 -0.61 -8.44
N ARG A 577 10.75 -0.09 -7.97
CA ARG A 577 9.73 0.63 -8.76
C ARG A 577 9.02 -0.24 -9.81
N MET A 578 9.05 -1.56 -9.63
CA MET A 578 8.34 -2.55 -10.45
C MET A 578 6.95 -2.86 -9.89
N SER A 579 6.03 -3.27 -10.77
CA SER A 579 4.64 -3.63 -10.46
C SER A 579 4.26 -4.98 -11.11
N TRP A 580 3.11 -5.53 -10.71
CA TRP A 580 2.49 -6.76 -11.24
C TRP A 580 3.26 -8.07 -11.06
N ASP A 581 4.52 -8.07 -10.60
CA ASP A 581 5.31 -9.30 -10.43
C ASP A 581 6.12 -9.30 -9.13
N ASN A 582 6.53 -10.51 -8.71
CA ASN A 582 7.75 -10.69 -7.91
C ASN A 582 8.91 -11.14 -8.81
N TYR A 583 10.12 -11.04 -8.26
CA TYR A 583 11.37 -11.28 -8.96
C TYR A 583 12.45 -11.65 -7.95
N LEU A 584 13.48 -12.33 -8.44
CA LEU A 584 14.70 -12.59 -7.69
C LEU A 584 15.59 -11.34 -7.76
N THR A 585 15.90 -10.71 -6.63
CA THR A 585 16.87 -9.61 -6.60
C THR A 585 18.28 -10.18 -6.54
N ILE A 586 19.21 -9.59 -7.31
CA ILE A 586 20.62 -9.99 -7.34
C ILE A 586 21.52 -8.75 -7.39
N SER A 587 22.72 -8.84 -6.83
CA SER A 587 23.69 -7.74 -6.90
C SER A 587 24.23 -7.57 -8.34
N PRO A 588 24.62 -6.34 -8.76
CA PRO A 588 25.21 -6.14 -10.08
C PRO A 588 26.44 -7.03 -10.37
N LYS A 589 27.31 -7.25 -9.37
CA LYS A 589 28.51 -8.10 -9.54
C LYS A 589 28.20 -9.59 -9.64
N ASP A 590 27.21 -10.06 -8.87
CA ASP A 590 26.75 -11.44 -9.02
C ASP A 590 26.02 -11.61 -10.36
N ALA A 591 25.23 -10.62 -10.79
CA ALA A 591 24.58 -10.65 -12.09
C ALA A 591 25.60 -10.81 -13.23
N GLU A 592 26.68 -10.03 -13.22
CA GLU A 592 27.80 -10.16 -14.16
C GLU A 592 28.43 -11.56 -14.11
N LYS A 593 28.72 -12.07 -12.91
CA LYS A 593 29.28 -13.42 -12.70
C LYS A 593 28.41 -14.53 -13.29
N PHE A 594 27.09 -14.40 -13.22
CA PHE A 594 26.13 -15.39 -13.70
C PHE A 594 25.57 -15.09 -15.10
N GLY A 595 26.05 -14.03 -15.77
CA GLY A 595 25.57 -13.60 -17.08
C GLY A 595 24.09 -13.23 -17.09
N ILE A 596 23.63 -12.55 -16.03
CA ILE A 596 22.25 -12.06 -15.87
C ILE A 596 22.19 -10.59 -16.27
N ASP A 597 21.25 -10.25 -17.15
CA ASP A 597 21.15 -8.94 -17.77
C ASP A 597 19.77 -8.33 -17.51
N ASN A 598 19.74 -7.01 -17.36
CA ASN A 598 18.54 -6.19 -17.33
C ASN A 598 18.78 -5.02 -18.28
N ASP A 599 18.06 -4.98 -19.40
CA ASP A 599 18.33 -4.05 -20.49
C ASP A 599 17.06 -3.33 -20.95
N LEU A 600 17.24 -2.10 -21.43
CA LEU A 600 16.17 -1.36 -22.08
C LEU A 600 16.15 -1.69 -23.57
N ASN A 601 15.00 -2.16 -24.07
CA ASN A 601 14.82 -2.34 -25.51
C ASN A 601 14.62 -1.00 -26.24
N ALA A 602 14.47 -1.06 -27.57
CA ALA A 602 14.33 0.13 -28.42
C ALA A 602 13.10 1.01 -28.10
N ARG A 603 12.12 0.50 -27.33
CA ARG A 603 10.96 1.25 -26.85
C ARG A 603 11.14 1.82 -25.45
N MET A 604 12.35 1.74 -24.90
CA MET A 604 12.68 2.12 -23.52
C MET A 604 11.90 1.30 -22.50
N GLN A 605 11.72 0.00 -22.76
CA GLN A 605 11.05 -0.92 -21.84
C GLN A 605 12.07 -1.87 -21.25
N LEU A 606 11.93 -2.19 -19.96
CA LEU A 606 12.87 -3.04 -19.24
C LEU A 606 12.57 -4.52 -19.49
N ASP A 607 13.57 -5.22 -19.99
CA ASP A 607 13.60 -6.66 -20.14
C ASP A 607 14.68 -7.23 -19.21
N GLY A 608 14.59 -8.49 -18.80
CA GLY A 608 15.66 -9.10 -18.02
C GLY A 608 15.60 -10.62 -17.90
N SER A 609 16.75 -11.22 -17.60
CA SER A 609 16.94 -12.67 -17.62
C SER A 609 15.97 -13.43 -16.71
N ILE A 610 15.65 -14.65 -17.13
CA ILE A 610 14.92 -15.64 -16.34
C ILE A 610 15.88 -16.74 -15.85
N VAL A 611 15.66 -17.24 -14.63
CA VAL A 611 16.44 -18.35 -14.04
C VAL A 611 15.54 -19.44 -13.44
N ASN A 612 16.03 -20.67 -13.44
CA ASN A 612 15.55 -21.72 -12.54
C ASN A 612 16.28 -21.57 -11.20
N LEU A 613 15.51 -21.43 -10.11
CA LEU A 613 16.01 -21.26 -8.76
C LEU A 613 15.85 -22.56 -7.98
N THR A 614 16.97 -23.12 -7.49
CA THR A 614 16.96 -24.32 -6.66
C THR A 614 17.50 -24.03 -5.27
N VAL A 615 16.73 -24.37 -4.23
CA VAL A 615 17.11 -24.26 -2.82
C VAL A 615 16.63 -25.51 -2.08
N ASN A 616 17.49 -26.11 -1.26
CA ASN A 616 17.16 -27.31 -0.46
C ASN A 616 16.53 -28.47 -1.26
N GLY A 617 16.89 -28.62 -2.55
CA GLY A 617 16.37 -29.65 -3.44
C GLY A 617 14.99 -29.36 -4.05
N VAL A 618 14.41 -28.18 -3.80
CA VAL A 618 13.19 -27.68 -4.43
C VAL A 618 13.58 -26.69 -5.53
N THR A 619 13.05 -26.89 -6.75
CA THR A 619 13.30 -26.02 -7.90
C THR A 619 12.02 -25.26 -8.27
N ILE A 620 12.11 -23.93 -8.28
CA ILE A 620 11.12 -23.04 -8.91
C ILE A 620 11.65 -22.68 -10.29
N LYS A 621 10.81 -22.87 -11.30
CA LYS A 621 11.14 -22.55 -12.70
C LYS A 621 10.74 -21.12 -13.05
N ASP A 622 11.39 -20.61 -14.08
CA ASP A 622 11.01 -19.38 -14.77
C ASP A 622 10.91 -18.15 -13.85
N VAL A 623 11.87 -18.00 -12.94
CA VAL A 623 11.92 -16.89 -12.00
C VAL A 623 12.58 -15.67 -12.67
N PRO A 624 11.86 -14.55 -12.83
CA PRO A 624 12.44 -13.34 -13.41
C PRO A 624 13.45 -12.72 -12.44
N VAL A 625 14.56 -12.19 -12.97
CA VAL A 625 15.65 -11.64 -12.15
C VAL A 625 15.76 -10.12 -12.34
N PHE A 626 15.79 -9.40 -11.21
CA PHE A 626 15.99 -7.97 -11.18
C PHE A 626 17.36 -7.64 -10.55
N VAL A 627 18.19 -6.91 -11.29
CA VAL A 627 19.51 -6.47 -10.83
C VAL A 627 19.34 -5.25 -9.92
N GLN A 628 19.58 -5.45 -8.62
CA GLN A 628 19.31 -4.47 -7.58
C GLN A 628 20.62 -3.89 -7.00
N PRO A 629 20.96 -2.63 -7.30
CA PRO A 629 21.98 -1.89 -6.56
C PRO A 629 21.70 -1.91 -5.05
N GLY A 630 22.72 -2.06 -4.20
CA GLY A 630 22.50 -2.22 -2.76
C GLY A 630 22.22 -3.66 -2.28
N GLN A 631 21.88 -4.62 -3.16
CA GLN A 631 21.83 -6.04 -2.79
C GLN A 631 23.24 -6.56 -2.47
N ALA A 632 23.45 -7.21 -1.32
CA ALA A 632 24.76 -7.70 -0.91
C ALA A 632 25.29 -8.81 -1.85
N GLU A 633 26.60 -8.82 -2.06
CA GLU A 633 27.26 -9.83 -2.89
C GLU A 633 27.14 -11.22 -2.24
N GLY A 634 26.87 -12.25 -3.04
CA GLY A 634 26.58 -13.60 -2.55
C GLY A 634 25.18 -13.76 -1.95
N SER A 635 24.28 -12.79 -2.15
CA SER A 635 22.89 -12.87 -1.66
C SER A 635 21.88 -12.60 -2.75
N VAL A 636 20.73 -13.28 -2.66
CA VAL A 636 19.56 -13.05 -3.51
C VAL A 636 18.30 -12.90 -2.66
N GLY A 637 17.32 -12.13 -3.13
CA GLY A 637 16.05 -11.92 -2.43
C GLY A 637 14.85 -12.36 -3.27
N LEU A 638 13.84 -13.01 -2.67
CA LEU A 638 12.60 -13.34 -3.37
C LEU A 638 11.37 -13.08 -2.50
N ALA A 639 10.39 -12.35 -3.04
CA ALA A 639 9.19 -11.98 -2.31
C ALA A 639 8.15 -13.12 -2.25
N LEU A 640 7.51 -13.28 -1.09
CA LEU A 640 6.36 -14.14 -0.84
C LEU A 640 5.05 -13.48 -1.31
N GLY A 641 3.96 -14.25 -1.38
CA GLY A 641 2.61 -13.72 -1.62
C GLY A 641 2.14 -13.67 -3.09
N TYR A 642 2.91 -14.23 -4.03
CA TYR A 642 2.63 -14.25 -5.48
C TYR A 642 2.43 -15.67 -6.05
N GLY A 643 2.01 -15.76 -7.31
CA GLY A 643 1.81 -17.04 -8.01
C GLY A 643 0.59 -17.83 -7.50
N LYS A 644 -0.47 -17.13 -7.07
CA LYS A 644 -1.62 -17.74 -6.41
C LYS A 644 -2.70 -18.11 -7.43
N LYS A 645 -2.58 -19.33 -7.96
CA LYS A 645 -3.51 -19.90 -8.95
C LYS A 645 -4.94 -20.00 -8.41
N ASN A 646 -5.93 -19.86 -9.31
CA ASN A 646 -7.36 -20.03 -9.02
C ASN A 646 -7.93 -19.07 -7.95
N SER A 647 -7.26 -17.96 -7.68
CA SER A 647 -7.69 -16.96 -6.71
C SER A 647 -8.18 -15.64 -7.35
N GLY A 648 -8.50 -15.70 -8.65
CA GLY A 648 -8.88 -14.56 -9.48
C GLY A 648 -7.78 -14.21 -10.50
N ALA A 649 -8.15 -13.48 -11.55
CA ALA A 649 -7.27 -13.25 -12.71
C ALA A 649 -6.01 -12.45 -12.33
N THR A 650 -6.09 -11.57 -11.35
CA THR A 650 -4.96 -10.72 -10.93
C THR A 650 -4.04 -11.39 -9.91
N ALA A 651 -4.48 -12.48 -9.29
CA ALA A 651 -3.70 -13.22 -8.31
C ALA A 651 -2.69 -14.20 -8.93
N ASP A 652 -2.91 -14.62 -10.18
CA ASP A 652 -2.05 -15.54 -10.92
C ASP A 652 -0.92 -14.81 -11.66
N THR A 653 -0.14 -14.05 -10.89
CA THR A 653 1.01 -13.28 -11.39
C THR A 653 2.23 -13.51 -10.50
N GLY A 654 3.44 -13.47 -11.06
CA GLY A 654 4.67 -13.85 -10.40
C GLY A 654 4.79 -15.36 -10.09
N VAL A 655 5.77 -15.70 -9.25
CA VAL A 655 6.09 -17.08 -8.83
C VAL A 655 5.80 -17.30 -7.34
N ASN A 656 5.32 -18.49 -6.98
CA ASN A 656 5.09 -18.85 -5.57
C ASN A 656 6.41 -19.30 -4.90
N ALA A 657 6.91 -18.50 -3.96
CA ALA A 657 8.14 -18.76 -3.23
C ALA A 657 7.97 -19.57 -1.92
N TYR A 658 6.75 -19.81 -1.45
CA TYR A 658 6.49 -20.61 -0.25
C TYR A 658 7.09 -22.03 -0.26
N PRO A 659 7.17 -22.75 -1.39
CA PRO A 659 7.84 -24.06 -1.45
C PRO A 659 9.32 -24.05 -1.03
N LEU A 660 10.01 -22.90 -1.11
CA LEU A 660 11.41 -22.78 -0.69
C LEU A 660 11.55 -22.51 0.81
N PHE A 661 10.51 -21.97 1.46
CA PHE A 661 10.53 -21.60 2.87
C PHE A 661 10.80 -22.84 3.74
N ASP A 662 11.62 -22.73 4.78
CA ASP A 662 11.84 -23.88 5.66
C ASP A 662 10.74 -24.02 6.76
N GLY A 663 9.83 -23.04 6.83
CA GLY A 663 8.74 -22.97 7.80
C GLY A 663 9.06 -22.17 9.07
N SER A 664 10.29 -21.66 9.23
CA SER A 664 10.72 -20.89 10.41
C SER A 664 11.70 -19.75 10.14
N ASN A 665 12.67 -19.94 9.26
CA ASN A 665 13.72 -18.99 8.93
C ASN A 665 13.50 -18.42 7.53
N LEU A 666 13.72 -17.12 7.41
CA LEU A 666 13.59 -16.40 6.14
C LEU A 666 14.90 -16.44 5.33
N VAL A 667 15.99 -16.86 5.97
CA VAL A 667 17.31 -16.95 5.38
C VAL A 667 17.64 -18.41 5.09
N LEU A 668 18.04 -18.69 3.84
CA LEU A 668 18.31 -20.05 3.36
C LEU A 668 19.68 -20.13 2.68
N SER A 669 20.41 -21.23 2.93
CA SER A 669 21.70 -21.52 2.31
C SER A 669 21.57 -22.47 1.11
N GLY A 670 22.64 -22.65 0.35
CA GLY A 670 22.74 -23.69 -0.70
C GLY A 670 21.94 -23.37 -1.95
N VAL A 671 21.89 -22.08 -2.32
CA VAL A 671 21.14 -21.59 -3.48
C VAL A 671 21.89 -21.90 -4.77
N LYS A 672 21.16 -22.34 -5.79
CA LYS A 672 21.65 -22.49 -7.17
C LYS A 672 20.71 -21.77 -8.13
N ILE A 673 21.29 -21.09 -9.12
CA ILE A 673 20.57 -20.42 -10.19
C ILE A 673 21.09 -20.91 -11.54
N GLU A 674 20.17 -21.14 -12.48
CA GLU A 674 20.47 -21.59 -13.84
C GLU A 674 19.70 -20.71 -14.84
N LYS A 675 20.41 -19.95 -15.69
CA LYS A 675 19.79 -19.10 -16.72
C LYS A 675 19.08 -19.95 -17.77
N THR A 676 17.83 -19.60 -18.11
CA THR A 676 16.99 -20.38 -19.05
C THR A 676 17.21 -19.99 -20.52
N GLY A 677 17.72 -18.78 -20.77
CA GLY A 677 17.93 -18.23 -22.11
C GLY A 677 16.77 -17.37 -22.65
N GLU A 678 15.67 -17.26 -21.90
CA GLU A 678 14.54 -16.37 -22.18
C GLU A 678 14.60 -15.10 -21.32
N ASP A 679 14.00 -14.03 -21.81
CA ASP A 679 13.88 -12.74 -21.13
C ASP A 679 12.44 -12.49 -20.67
N HIS A 680 12.30 -11.85 -19.51
CA HIS A 680 11.05 -11.41 -18.92
C HIS A 680 10.79 -9.94 -19.17
N GLU A 681 9.53 -9.60 -19.43
CA GLU A 681 9.09 -8.21 -19.56
C GLU A 681 8.66 -7.61 -18.21
N PHE A 682 9.42 -6.61 -17.73
CA PHE A 682 9.12 -5.92 -16.48
C PHE A 682 8.23 -4.69 -16.68
N ALA A 683 7.28 -4.49 -15.75
CA ALA A 683 6.43 -3.30 -15.70
C ALA A 683 6.92 -2.32 -14.63
N GLY A 684 7.87 -1.47 -15.00
CA GLY A 684 8.47 -0.45 -14.14
C GLY A 684 7.95 0.96 -14.42
N ILE A 685 7.73 1.75 -13.37
CA ILE A 685 7.29 3.16 -13.48
C ILE A 685 8.48 4.12 -13.57
N GLN A 686 9.62 3.72 -13.01
CA GLN A 686 10.84 4.52 -13.01
C GLN A 686 12.00 3.66 -13.52
N LEU A 687 12.59 4.07 -14.64
CA LEU A 687 13.69 3.35 -15.29
C LEU A 687 15.05 3.98 -14.98
N GLN A 688 15.08 5.31 -14.88
CA GLN A 688 16.29 6.04 -14.50
C GLN A 688 16.44 6.07 -12.98
N ASN A 689 17.64 5.70 -12.50
CA ASN A 689 17.85 5.44 -11.08
C ASN A 689 18.51 6.57 -10.29
N THR A 690 19.37 7.37 -10.92
CA THR A 690 20.18 8.41 -10.27
C THR A 690 19.68 9.82 -10.58
N LEU A 691 20.14 10.82 -9.82
CA LEU A 691 19.78 12.24 -9.99
C LEU A 691 20.56 12.96 -11.10
N MET A 692 21.58 12.35 -11.71
CA MET A 692 22.36 12.98 -12.78
C MET A 692 23.01 14.31 -12.41
N GLY A 693 23.43 14.47 -11.15
CA GLY A 693 24.01 15.72 -10.65
C GLY A 693 22.99 16.83 -10.37
N ARG A 694 21.67 16.54 -10.44
CA ARG A 694 20.58 17.48 -10.15
C ARG A 694 20.16 17.43 -8.69
N TYR A 695 21.10 17.71 -7.79
CA TYR A 695 20.88 17.60 -6.34
C TYR A 695 19.90 18.66 -5.79
N GLU A 696 19.56 19.68 -6.59
CA GLU A 696 18.50 20.65 -6.31
C GLU A 696 17.08 20.04 -6.30
N ILE A 697 16.89 18.90 -6.97
CA ILE A 697 15.61 18.17 -6.99
C ILE A 697 15.34 17.52 -5.64
N ALA A 698 16.36 16.87 -5.07
CA ALA A 698 16.26 16.11 -3.83
C ALA A 698 17.44 16.46 -2.92
N LYS A 699 17.32 17.60 -2.23
CA LYS A 699 18.38 18.14 -1.37
C LYS A 699 18.59 17.29 -0.13
N GLU A 700 19.85 17.03 0.21
CA GLU A 700 20.29 16.34 1.41
C GLU A 700 21.42 17.10 2.09
N VAL A 701 21.50 17.03 3.43
CA VAL A 701 22.57 17.63 4.22
C VAL A 701 22.95 16.70 5.40
N PRO A 702 24.24 16.55 5.74
CA PRO A 702 24.66 15.90 6.98
C PRO A 702 24.15 16.66 8.22
N LEU A 703 23.84 15.94 9.30
CA LEU A 703 23.35 16.53 10.55
C LEU A 703 24.37 17.50 11.16
N ALA A 704 25.66 17.19 11.04
CA ALA A 704 26.72 18.05 11.53
C ALA A 704 26.68 19.43 10.86
N ASP A 705 26.51 19.48 9.54
CA ASP A 705 26.41 20.74 8.79
C ASP A 705 25.08 21.44 9.05
N PHE A 706 23.98 20.70 9.15
CA PHE A 706 22.68 21.25 9.50
C PHE A 706 22.69 22.02 10.83
N ILE A 707 23.46 21.55 11.81
CA ILE A 707 23.58 22.18 13.14
C ILE A 707 24.59 23.33 13.13
N ASN A 708 25.76 23.12 12.49
CA ASN A 708 26.91 24.00 12.67
C ASN A 708 27.12 25.03 11.55
N VAL A 709 26.45 24.86 10.40
CA VAL A 709 26.59 25.75 9.24
C VAL A 709 25.27 26.48 8.99
N PRO A 710 25.26 27.83 8.88
CA PRO A 710 24.09 28.57 8.47
C PRO A 710 23.56 28.09 7.11
N PHE A 711 22.24 27.94 6.98
CA PHE A 711 21.62 27.36 5.78
C PHE A 711 21.88 28.17 4.50
N ASP A 712 22.13 29.46 4.64
CA ASP A 712 22.34 30.45 3.61
C ASP A 712 23.77 31.04 3.60
N ASP A 713 24.72 30.37 4.27
CA ASP A 713 26.13 30.76 4.23
C ASP A 713 26.63 30.89 2.78
N GLU A 714 27.46 31.92 2.52
CA GLU A 714 27.87 32.30 1.17
C GLU A 714 28.61 31.17 0.43
N HIS A 715 29.39 30.37 1.16
CA HIS A 715 30.27 29.34 0.61
C HIS A 715 29.84 27.91 1.00
N LYS A 716 29.24 27.73 2.17
CA LYS A 716 28.91 26.41 2.74
C LYS A 716 27.41 26.21 3.02
N GLY A 717 26.56 27.14 2.60
CA GLY A 717 25.13 27.09 2.88
C GLY A 717 24.46 25.86 2.26
N TRP A 718 23.79 25.05 3.09
CA TRP A 718 23.19 23.78 2.67
C TRP A 718 21.77 23.90 2.08
N ASN A 719 21.14 25.08 2.16
CA ASN A 719 19.86 25.34 1.48
C ASN A 719 19.74 26.81 1.06
N LYS A 720 20.76 27.33 0.38
CA LYS A 720 20.77 28.69 -0.13
C LYS A 720 19.57 28.93 -1.08
N PRO A 721 18.82 30.03 -0.90
CA PRO A 721 17.79 30.44 -1.86
C PRO A 721 18.39 30.70 -3.24
N LEU A 722 17.68 30.35 -4.30
CA LEU A 722 18.10 30.65 -5.66
C LEU A 722 17.96 32.16 -5.93
N GLU A 723 19.03 32.79 -6.42
CA GLU A 723 19.06 34.22 -6.78
C GLU A 723 19.58 34.40 -8.21
N TYR A 724 19.11 35.45 -8.88
CA TYR A 724 19.63 35.88 -10.18
C TYR A 724 20.19 37.30 -10.10
N HIS A 725 21.29 37.55 -10.81
CA HIS A 725 21.86 38.88 -10.95
C HIS A 725 21.02 39.71 -11.93
N THR A 726 20.54 40.86 -11.46
CA THR A 726 19.87 41.88 -12.26
C THR A 726 20.75 43.14 -12.33
N ILE A 727 20.37 44.09 -13.19
CA ILE A 727 21.05 45.40 -13.26
C ILE A 727 21.03 46.15 -11.91
N SER A 728 20.10 45.83 -11.02
CA SER A 728 19.94 46.45 -9.69
C SER A 728 20.51 45.59 -8.56
N GLY A 729 21.25 44.52 -8.87
CA GLY A 729 21.81 43.58 -7.89
C GLY A 729 21.17 42.19 -7.94
N ALA A 730 21.58 41.30 -7.03
CA ALA A 730 21.02 39.97 -6.91
C ALA A 730 19.59 40.04 -6.32
N LEU A 731 18.66 39.30 -6.92
CA LEU A 731 17.29 39.17 -6.44
C LEU A 731 16.91 37.68 -6.35
N PRO A 732 16.14 37.28 -5.30
CA PRO A 732 15.56 35.95 -5.23
C PRO A 732 14.74 35.60 -6.47
N ALA A 733 14.90 34.38 -6.99
CA ALA A 733 14.28 33.92 -8.23
C ALA A 733 12.77 34.19 -8.28
N ARG A 734 12.04 33.98 -7.18
CA ARG A 734 10.58 34.18 -7.11
C ARG A 734 10.14 35.64 -7.15
N LYS A 735 11.04 36.61 -6.94
CA LYS A 735 10.74 38.06 -7.02
C LYS A 735 10.89 38.62 -8.44
N ILE A 736 11.48 37.85 -9.35
CA ILE A 736 11.65 38.25 -10.74
C ILE A 736 10.43 37.76 -11.51
N ASP A 737 9.67 38.71 -12.06
CA ASP A 737 8.47 38.44 -12.82
C ASP A 737 8.25 39.53 -13.87
N LEU A 738 7.72 39.14 -15.03
CA LEU A 738 7.24 40.07 -16.04
C LEU A 738 5.74 40.38 -15.87
N TRP A 739 5.03 39.57 -15.09
CA TRP A 739 3.59 39.66 -14.90
C TRP A 739 3.22 40.18 -13.51
N ASP A 740 2.09 40.86 -13.44
CA ASP A 740 1.47 41.19 -12.17
C ASP A 740 0.93 39.93 -11.48
N ALA A 741 1.07 39.88 -10.16
CA ALA A 741 0.50 38.79 -9.36
C ALA A 741 -1.03 38.94 -9.25
N PHE A 742 -1.74 37.82 -9.27
CA PHE A 742 -3.16 37.79 -8.90
C PHE A 742 -3.29 37.93 -7.38
N ASP A 743 -4.39 38.53 -6.91
CA ASP A 743 -4.71 38.61 -5.49
C ASP A 743 -5.14 37.23 -4.95
N ASP A 744 -4.32 36.69 -4.05
CA ASP A 744 -4.51 35.41 -3.35
C ASP A 744 -4.82 35.60 -1.86
N THR A 745 -5.12 36.83 -1.43
CA THR A 745 -5.34 37.15 0.00
C THR A 745 -6.79 36.93 0.46
N ASP A 746 -7.73 36.74 -0.48
CA ASP A 746 -9.15 36.55 -0.22
C ASP A 746 -9.53 35.06 -0.16
N GLY A 747 -9.75 34.57 1.07
CA GLY A 747 -10.14 33.18 1.35
C GLY A 747 -8.95 32.24 1.53
N PRO A 748 -9.18 30.91 1.62
CA PRO A 748 -8.11 29.96 1.82
C PRO A 748 -7.19 29.83 0.62
N HIS A 749 -5.86 29.88 0.83
CA HIS A 749 -4.85 29.59 -0.20
C HIS A 749 -4.11 28.31 0.15
N PHE A 750 -4.33 27.25 -0.62
CA PHE A 750 -3.90 25.91 -0.24
C PHE A 750 -2.46 25.60 -0.63
N ASN A 751 -1.65 25.21 0.36
CA ASN A 751 -0.32 24.63 0.14
C ASN A 751 -0.20 23.23 0.74
N LEU A 752 0.79 22.50 0.24
CA LEU A 752 1.20 21.19 0.76
C LEU A 752 2.71 21.22 1.06
N SER A 753 3.08 20.80 2.27
CA SER A 753 4.46 20.59 2.69
C SER A 753 4.78 19.09 2.68
N ILE A 754 5.99 18.74 2.23
CA ILE A 754 6.51 17.37 2.25
C ILE A 754 7.85 17.34 3.00
N ASP A 755 7.89 16.64 4.15
CA ASP A 755 9.13 16.38 4.88
C ASP A 755 9.81 15.09 4.40
N LEU A 756 10.96 15.22 3.73
CA LEU A 756 11.74 14.10 3.20
C LEU A 756 12.47 13.28 4.29
N ASN A 757 12.53 13.76 5.53
CA ASN A 757 13.01 12.96 6.66
C ASN A 757 11.97 11.94 7.12
N SER A 758 10.71 12.35 7.12
CA SER A 758 9.59 11.53 7.58
C SER A 758 9.02 10.65 6.45
N CYS A 759 9.32 10.95 5.19
CA CYS A 759 8.91 10.11 4.07
C CYS A 759 9.76 8.84 3.99
N THR A 760 9.17 7.70 4.36
CA THR A 760 9.82 6.38 4.31
C THR A 760 9.71 5.71 2.95
N GLY A 761 8.71 6.07 2.13
CA GLY A 761 8.42 5.42 0.84
C GLY A 761 7.29 4.37 0.87
N CYS A 762 6.51 4.26 1.95
CA CYS A 762 5.55 3.16 2.17
C CYS A 762 4.42 2.98 1.13
N GLY A 763 4.14 3.98 0.29
CA GLY A 763 3.16 3.89 -0.80
C GLY A 763 1.68 4.05 -0.40
N ALA A 764 1.35 4.14 0.89
CA ALA A 764 -0.04 4.28 1.37
C ALA A 764 -0.75 5.53 0.78
N CYS A 765 -0.02 6.63 0.60
CA CYS A 765 -0.53 7.86 0.01
C CYS A 765 -0.91 7.73 -1.48
N ILE A 766 -0.30 6.78 -2.22
CA ILE A 766 -0.64 6.48 -3.61
C ILE A 766 -2.02 5.80 -3.66
N ILE A 767 -2.20 4.73 -2.88
CA ILE A 767 -3.47 3.99 -2.81
C ILE A 767 -4.61 4.88 -2.31
N ALA A 768 -4.38 5.69 -1.27
CA ALA A 768 -5.39 6.61 -0.77
C ALA A 768 -5.83 7.64 -1.84
N CYS A 769 -4.89 8.09 -2.67
CA CYS A 769 -5.17 8.98 -3.80
C CYS A 769 -5.99 8.26 -4.88
N GLN A 770 -5.63 7.01 -5.21
CA GLN A 770 -6.31 6.17 -6.19
C GLN A 770 -7.76 5.87 -5.77
N ALA A 771 -7.96 5.46 -4.52
CA ALA A 771 -9.27 5.13 -3.94
C ALA A 771 -10.19 6.35 -3.86
N GLU A 772 -9.69 7.50 -3.39
CA GLU A 772 -10.52 8.71 -3.26
C GLU A 772 -10.91 9.29 -4.63
N ASN A 773 -9.98 9.26 -5.59
CA ASN A 773 -10.14 9.99 -6.84
C ASN A 773 -10.51 9.11 -8.04
N ASN A 774 -11.05 7.91 -7.83
CA ASN A 774 -11.48 7.00 -8.90
C ASN A 774 -10.42 6.83 -10.00
N VAL A 775 -9.15 6.68 -9.61
CA VAL A 775 -8.07 6.53 -10.59
C VAL A 775 -8.07 5.07 -11.09
N PRO A 776 -8.13 4.83 -12.42
CA PRO A 776 -8.28 3.48 -12.95
C PRO A 776 -7.03 2.64 -12.77
N VAL A 777 -7.22 1.32 -12.75
CA VAL A 777 -6.15 0.34 -12.94
C VAL A 777 -5.93 0.15 -14.44
N VAL A 778 -4.67 0.10 -14.86
CA VAL A 778 -4.24 0.08 -16.26
C VAL A 778 -3.77 -1.31 -16.68
N GLY A 779 -3.06 -2.03 -15.80
CA GLY A 779 -2.54 -3.37 -16.08
C GLY A 779 -1.08 -3.42 -16.52
N LYS A 780 -0.46 -4.61 -16.42
CA LYS A 780 0.99 -4.83 -16.61
C LYS A 780 1.51 -4.29 -17.95
N GLU A 781 0.86 -4.66 -19.05
CA GLU A 781 1.29 -4.28 -20.42
C GLU A 781 1.36 -2.76 -20.59
N GLU A 782 0.34 -2.04 -20.12
CA GLU A 782 0.24 -0.59 -20.32
C GLU A 782 1.10 0.18 -19.32
N VAL A 783 1.32 -0.33 -18.11
CA VAL A 783 2.35 0.20 -17.20
C VAL A 783 3.74 0.11 -17.83
N ARG A 784 4.07 -1.03 -18.47
CA ARG A 784 5.32 -1.20 -19.23
C ARG A 784 5.45 -0.23 -20.42
N MET A 785 4.34 0.26 -20.95
CA MET A 785 4.32 1.32 -21.98
C MET A 785 4.47 2.74 -21.39
N SER A 786 4.77 2.87 -20.08
CA SER A 786 4.81 4.14 -19.34
C SER A 786 3.48 4.90 -19.40
N ARG A 787 2.37 4.16 -19.31
CA ARG A 787 0.99 4.71 -19.32
C ARG A 787 0.28 4.46 -17.99
N ASP A 788 1.03 4.35 -16.90
CA ASP A 788 0.49 4.27 -15.55
C ASP A 788 -0.47 5.43 -15.25
N MET A 789 -1.48 5.19 -14.43
CA MET A 789 -2.42 6.21 -13.99
C MET A 789 -2.20 6.49 -12.51
N TYR A 790 -1.12 7.19 -12.17
CA TYR A 790 -0.88 7.69 -10.80
C TYR A 790 -0.84 9.22 -10.74
N TRP A 791 -1.72 9.81 -9.92
CA TRP A 791 -1.76 11.26 -9.69
C TRP A 791 -0.69 11.75 -8.72
N LEU A 792 -0.20 10.84 -7.90
CA LEU A 792 0.92 10.97 -6.97
C LEU A 792 1.82 9.77 -7.24
N ARG A 793 3.09 10.01 -7.51
CA ARG A 793 4.13 8.97 -7.50
C ARG A 793 5.14 9.25 -6.39
N ILE A 794 5.86 8.22 -5.97
CA ILE A 794 7.05 8.37 -5.13
C ILE A 794 8.24 8.08 -6.02
N ASP A 795 9.07 9.07 -6.26
CA ASP A 795 10.33 8.91 -6.99
C ASP A 795 11.39 8.41 -6.00
N ARG A 796 12.29 7.56 -6.48
CA ARG A 796 13.34 6.94 -5.68
C ARG A 796 14.68 7.20 -6.33
N TYR A 797 15.56 7.94 -5.66
CA TYR A 797 16.84 8.32 -6.23
C TYR A 797 17.99 7.61 -5.53
N TYR A 798 18.82 6.92 -6.31
CA TYR A 798 20.09 6.37 -5.85
C TYR A 798 21.22 7.40 -5.97
N SER A 799 22.13 7.39 -5.00
CA SER A 799 23.42 8.05 -5.18
C SER A 799 24.19 7.37 -6.33
N SER A 800 24.88 8.20 -7.11
CA SER A 800 25.73 7.78 -8.23
C SER A 800 27.09 7.28 -7.74
N ARG A 801 27.85 6.61 -8.62
CA ARG A 801 29.22 6.14 -8.31
C ARG A 801 30.14 7.25 -7.83
N GLN A 802 29.95 8.47 -8.32
CA GLN A 802 30.60 9.68 -7.82
C GLN A 802 29.55 10.75 -7.54
N THR A 803 29.74 11.50 -6.46
CA THR A 803 28.95 12.70 -6.17
C THR A 803 29.66 13.90 -6.77
N VAL A 804 29.18 14.37 -7.91
CA VAL A 804 29.77 15.49 -8.63
C VAL A 804 28.62 16.37 -9.12
N GLU A 805 28.60 17.64 -8.70
CA GLU A 805 27.74 18.61 -9.36
C GLU A 805 28.25 18.83 -10.79
N VAL A 806 27.33 18.93 -11.76
CA VAL A 806 27.70 19.01 -13.18
C VAL A 806 28.68 20.14 -13.46
N TYR A 807 28.48 21.30 -12.83
CA TYR A 807 29.36 22.45 -13.00
C TYR A 807 30.74 22.27 -12.37
N GLU A 808 30.83 21.55 -11.26
CA GLU A 808 32.11 21.24 -10.60
C GLU A 808 32.90 20.24 -11.43
N GLY A 809 32.27 19.15 -11.89
CA GLY A 809 32.91 18.17 -12.76
C GLY A 809 33.44 18.79 -14.06
N LEU A 810 32.66 19.68 -14.69
CA LEU A 810 33.11 20.42 -15.88
C LEU A 810 34.29 21.37 -15.56
N LYS A 811 34.31 22.02 -14.39
CA LYS A 811 35.44 22.86 -13.96
C LYS A 811 36.70 22.05 -13.68
N GLU A 812 36.54 20.82 -13.17
CA GLU A 812 37.64 19.87 -12.91
C GLU A 812 38.13 19.16 -14.18
N GLY A 813 37.58 19.50 -15.35
CA GLY A 813 38.04 19.02 -16.65
C GLY A 813 37.37 17.71 -17.11
N MET A 814 36.34 17.22 -16.41
CA MET A 814 35.59 16.04 -16.84
C MET A 814 34.82 16.33 -18.14
N ALA A 815 35.00 15.49 -19.14
CA ALA A 815 34.23 15.58 -20.38
C ALA A 815 32.80 15.06 -20.18
N VAL A 816 31.86 15.52 -21.01
CA VAL A 816 30.44 15.04 -20.99
C VAL A 816 30.32 13.51 -21.03
N PRO A 817 31.10 12.76 -21.86
CA PRO A 817 31.14 11.30 -21.82
C PRO A 817 31.56 10.68 -20.49
N GLU A 818 32.40 11.36 -19.70
CA GLU A 818 32.87 10.85 -18.41
C GLU A 818 31.82 11.05 -17.31
N LEU A 819 31.02 12.12 -17.41
CA LEU A 819 29.88 12.38 -16.52
C LEU A 819 28.68 11.47 -16.82
N TYR A 820 28.34 11.32 -18.10
CA TYR A 820 27.08 10.72 -18.54
C TYR A 820 27.25 9.46 -19.40
N GLY A 821 28.46 9.00 -19.66
CA GLY A 821 28.67 7.84 -20.54
C GLY A 821 28.33 8.15 -22.00
N THR A 822 28.37 7.11 -22.84
CA THR A 822 27.99 7.20 -24.26
C THR A 822 27.29 5.94 -24.71
N ALA A 823 26.60 6.00 -25.85
CA ALA A 823 26.00 4.81 -26.47
C ALA A 823 27.01 3.70 -26.79
N PHE A 824 28.31 4.03 -26.91
CA PHE A 824 29.39 3.07 -27.22
C PHE A 824 30.18 2.61 -26.00
N ASN A 825 29.99 3.24 -24.84
CA ASN A 825 30.59 2.85 -23.57
C ASN A 825 29.51 2.83 -22.49
N LYS A 826 28.80 1.69 -22.41
CA LYS A 826 27.71 1.45 -21.45
C LYS A 826 28.17 1.41 -20.00
N GLU A 827 29.47 1.26 -19.73
CA GLU A 827 30.03 1.28 -18.37
C GLU A 827 30.61 2.65 -17.97
N GLY A 828 30.73 3.56 -18.93
CA GLY A 828 31.17 4.94 -18.70
C GLY A 828 30.04 5.81 -18.13
N GLY A 829 30.41 6.90 -17.45
CA GLY A 829 29.45 7.85 -16.90
C GLY A 829 29.31 7.78 -15.39
N ALA A 830 30.00 8.66 -14.69
CA ALA A 830 30.02 8.74 -13.24
C ALA A 830 28.63 8.93 -12.61
N LEU A 831 27.72 9.61 -13.31
CA LEU A 831 26.40 10.00 -12.79
C LEU A 831 25.26 9.07 -13.24
N ASN A 832 25.45 8.31 -14.32
CA ASN A 832 24.40 7.47 -14.92
C ASN A 832 24.22 6.12 -14.21
N HIS A 833 25.26 5.65 -13.52
CA HIS A 833 25.23 4.40 -12.78
C HIS A 833 25.11 4.63 -11.28
N PRO A 834 24.22 3.91 -10.59
CA PRO A 834 24.14 3.96 -9.14
C PRO A 834 25.43 3.41 -8.52
N ALA A 835 25.76 3.88 -7.32
CA ALA A 835 26.82 3.28 -6.52
C ALA A 835 26.47 1.82 -6.16
N ASP A 836 27.49 0.99 -5.88
CA ASP A 836 27.28 -0.38 -5.42
C ASP A 836 26.46 -0.42 -4.11
N ASN A 837 26.71 0.52 -3.20
CA ASN A 837 25.93 0.75 -1.98
C ASN A 837 25.27 2.13 -2.02
N PRO A 838 24.18 2.31 -2.78
CA PRO A 838 23.62 3.64 -2.96
C PRO A 838 22.86 4.09 -1.72
N ASP A 839 22.96 5.39 -1.44
CA ASP A 839 21.99 6.07 -0.61
C ASP A 839 20.69 6.26 -1.38
N VAL A 840 19.59 6.42 -0.65
CA VAL A 840 18.26 6.44 -1.23
C VAL A 840 17.46 7.62 -0.73
N ILE A 841 16.90 8.40 -1.64
CA ILE A 841 15.93 9.45 -1.30
C ILE A 841 14.59 9.10 -1.93
N PHE A 842 13.55 9.05 -1.09
CA PHE A 842 12.17 8.96 -1.53
C PHE A 842 11.57 10.36 -1.60
N GLN A 843 10.97 10.69 -2.73
CA GLN A 843 10.34 11.99 -2.94
C GLN A 843 8.95 11.80 -3.56
N PRO A 844 7.87 12.05 -2.79
CA PRO A 844 6.53 12.11 -3.34
C PRO A 844 6.39 13.29 -4.32
N VAL A 845 6.02 13.01 -5.56
CA VAL A 845 5.80 14.01 -6.62
C VAL A 845 4.38 13.89 -7.15
N MET A 846 3.64 14.99 -7.02
CA MET A 846 2.28 15.19 -7.53
C MET A 846 2.21 16.49 -8.34
N CYS A 847 1.01 16.86 -8.81
CA CYS A 847 0.79 18.21 -9.32
C CYS A 847 1.16 19.25 -8.27
N GLN A 848 2.07 20.15 -8.62
CA GLN A 848 2.57 21.18 -7.71
C GLN A 848 1.64 22.41 -7.60
N HIS A 849 0.53 22.41 -8.35
CA HIS A 849 -0.45 23.49 -8.42
C HIS A 849 0.21 24.87 -8.59
N CYS A 850 1.12 24.97 -9.56
CA CYS A 850 1.85 26.17 -9.94
C CYS A 850 0.92 27.39 -10.11
N ASN A 851 1.33 28.54 -9.57
CA ASN A 851 0.64 29.81 -9.84
C ASN A 851 0.96 30.28 -11.28
N HIS A 852 2.22 30.15 -11.70
CA HIS A 852 2.62 30.31 -13.10
C HIS A 852 2.61 28.96 -13.79
N ALA A 853 1.41 28.44 -14.04
CA ALA A 853 1.23 27.09 -14.56
C ALA A 853 1.46 27.02 -16.09
N PRO A 854 2.61 26.48 -16.57
CA PRO A 854 2.85 26.36 -18.02
C PRO A 854 1.89 25.38 -18.70
N CYS A 855 1.24 24.51 -17.92
CA CYS A 855 0.25 23.58 -18.42
C CYS A 855 -1.13 24.20 -18.68
N GLU A 856 -1.40 25.41 -18.15
CA GLU A 856 -2.66 26.13 -18.39
C GLU A 856 -2.64 26.88 -19.73
N THR A 857 -1.60 27.68 -19.95
CA THR A 857 -1.47 28.57 -21.11
C THR A 857 -1.43 27.85 -22.46
N VAL A 858 -1.07 26.56 -22.46
CA VAL A 858 -1.01 25.72 -23.66
C VAL A 858 -2.28 24.94 -23.95
N CYS A 859 -3.31 25.04 -23.10
CA CYS A 859 -4.57 24.34 -23.34
C CYS A 859 -5.46 25.15 -24.30
N PRO A 860 -5.69 24.70 -25.55
CA PRO A 860 -6.40 25.50 -26.55
C PRO A 860 -7.90 25.67 -26.25
N VAL A 861 -8.44 24.86 -25.33
CA VAL A 861 -9.87 24.83 -24.98
C VAL A 861 -10.13 25.29 -23.54
N ALA A 862 -9.10 25.79 -22.85
CA ALA A 862 -9.16 26.22 -21.45
C ALA A 862 -9.76 25.14 -20.51
N ALA A 863 -9.43 23.87 -20.74
CA ALA A 863 -9.81 22.78 -19.83
C ALA A 863 -9.05 22.82 -18.50
N THR A 864 -8.03 23.66 -18.40
CA THR A 864 -7.26 23.89 -17.18
C THR A 864 -7.21 25.38 -16.89
N SER A 865 -7.51 25.75 -15.65
CA SER A 865 -7.53 27.14 -15.19
C SER A 865 -7.16 27.20 -13.70
N HIS A 866 -6.69 28.34 -13.23
CA HIS A 866 -6.42 28.55 -11.81
C HIS A 866 -7.67 29.02 -11.04
N GLY A 867 -7.90 28.47 -9.85
CA GLY A 867 -8.90 28.96 -8.89
C GLY A 867 -8.29 29.94 -7.90
N LYS A 868 -9.11 30.78 -7.25
CA LYS A 868 -8.64 31.74 -6.22
C LYS A 868 -7.93 31.09 -5.02
N GLN A 869 -8.15 29.79 -4.80
CA GLN A 869 -7.64 29.06 -3.64
C GLN A 869 -6.24 28.44 -3.87
N GLY A 870 -5.53 28.86 -4.93
CA GLY A 870 -4.22 28.32 -5.31
C GLY A 870 -4.27 26.98 -6.05
N GLN A 871 -5.47 26.48 -6.36
CA GLN A 871 -5.66 25.19 -7.02
C GLN A 871 -5.70 25.37 -8.55
N ASN A 872 -4.80 24.71 -9.27
CA ASN A 872 -5.01 24.44 -10.71
C ASN A 872 -6.20 23.47 -10.88
N HIS A 873 -7.28 23.91 -11.53
CA HIS A 873 -8.47 23.12 -11.83
C HIS A 873 -8.29 22.37 -13.16
N MET A 874 -8.76 21.12 -13.22
CA MET A 874 -8.82 20.32 -14.44
C MET A 874 -10.28 19.98 -14.73
N ALA A 875 -10.87 20.63 -15.72
CA ALA A 875 -12.21 20.32 -16.21
C ALA A 875 -12.15 19.15 -17.20
N TYR A 876 -12.41 17.94 -16.70
CA TYR A 876 -12.30 16.70 -17.47
C TYR A 876 -13.17 16.71 -18.74
N ASN A 877 -14.41 17.22 -18.64
CA ASN A 877 -15.37 17.31 -19.74
C ASN A 877 -14.99 18.30 -20.85
N ARG A 878 -14.09 19.25 -20.57
CA ARG A 878 -13.62 20.23 -21.57
C ARG A 878 -12.37 19.76 -22.29
N CYS A 879 -11.68 18.75 -21.78
CA CYS A 879 -10.43 18.27 -22.35
C CYS A 879 -10.67 17.52 -23.66
N ILE A 880 -10.08 18.00 -24.76
CA ILE A 880 -10.16 17.37 -26.08
C ILE A 880 -8.94 16.48 -26.39
N GLY A 881 -8.06 16.23 -25.41
CA GLY A 881 -6.98 15.25 -25.55
C GLY A 881 -5.79 15.65 -26.42
N THR A 882 -5.49 16.94 -26.60
CA THR A 882 -4.27 17.38 -27.33
C THR A 882 -2.96 16.97 -26.66
N ARG A 883 -3.01 16.66 -25.37
CA ARG A 883 -1.89 16.24 -24.51
C ARG A 883 -0.77 17.26 -24.30
N TYR A 884 -0.87 18.47 -24.86
CA TYR A 884 0.22 19.45 -24.79
C TYR A 884 0.50 19.94 -23.37
N CYS A 885 -0.51 19.97 -22.50
CA CYS A 885 -0.37 20.29 -21.08
C CYS A 885 0.53 19.30 -20.31
N ALA A 886 0.67 18.05 -20.76
CA ALA A 886 1.62 17.10 -20.17
C ALA A 886 3.06 17.41 -20.60
N ASN A 887 3.27 17.78 -21.88
CA ASN A 887 4.58 18.16 -22.39
C ASN A 887 5.12 19.39 -21.65
N ASN A 888 4.29 20.43 -21.49
CA ASN A 888 4.69 21.68 -20.86
C ASN A 888 4.78 21.61 -19.33
N CYS A 889 4.23 20.57 -18.69
CA CYS A 889 4.41 20.37 -17.25
C CYS A 889 5.85 19.88 -16.98
N PRO A 890 6.69 20.64 -16.26
CA PRO A 890 8.08 20.24 -16.02
C PRO A 890 8.17 18.98 -15.16
N TYR A 891 7.21 18.79 -14.24
CA TYR A 891 7.15 17.64 -13.35
C TYR A 891 6.59 16.36 -14.00
N LYS A 892 5.99 16.45 -15.20
CA LYS A 892 5.36 15.32 -15.91
C LYS A 892 4.38 14.54 -15.02
N VAL A 893 3.44 15.26 -14.39
CA VAL A 893 2.42 14.75 -13.44
C VAL A 893 0.98 14.86 -13.96
N ARG A 894 0.82 15.17 -15.25
CA ARG A 894 -0.43 15.02 -15.97
C ARG A 894 -0.47 13.60 -16.54
N ARG A 895 -1.58 12.87 -16.31
CA ARG A 895 -1.77 11.50 -16.78
C ARG A 895 -2.88 11.46 -17.81
N PHE A 896 -2.69 10.73 -18.90
CA PHE A 896 -3.62 10.74 -20.02
C PHE A 896 -4.38 9.42 -20.10
N ASN A 897 -5.70 9.49 -20.24
CA ASN A 897 -6.51 8.30 -20.48
C ASN A 897 -6.35 7.85 -21.94
N TRP A 898 -5.42 6.94 -22.18
CA TRP A 898 -5.15 6.37 -23.51
C TRP A 898 -6.33 5.54 -24.02
N PHE A 899 -7.00 4.85 -23.12
CA PHE A 899 -8.15 4.01 -23.38
C PHE A 899 -9.32 4.43 -22.51
N THR A 900 -10.48 3.85 -22.79
CA THR A 900 -11.57 3.82 -21.82
C THR A 900 -11.23 2.70 -20.85
N TYR A 901 -10.85 3.01 -19.61
CA TYR A 901 -10.49 2.01 -18.60
C TYR A 901 -11.69 1.47 -17.81
N ASN A 902 -12.83 2.14 -17.92
CA ASN A 902 -14.11 1.71 -17.36
C ASN A 902 -15.00 1.14 -18.47
N LEU A 903 -15.83 0.14 -18.15
CA LEU A 903 -16.78 -0.46 -19.10
C LEU A 903 -16.10 -0.90 -20.42
N ASN A 904 -14.92 -1.51 -20.30
CA ASN A 904 -14.11 -2.04 -21.40
C ASN A 904 -13.46 -3.36 -20.97
N ASP A 905 -13.84 -4.45 -21.63
CA ASP A 905 -13.40 -5.81 -21.31
C ASP A 905 -11.89 -6.04 -21.48
N ARG A 906 -11.18 -5.15 -22.19
CA ARG A 906 -9.71 -5.19 -22.21
C ARG A 906 -9.10 -4.89 -20.83
N PHE A 907 -9.79 -4.13 -20.00
CA PHE A 907 -9.36 -3.73 -18.66
C PHE A 907 -10.35 -4.30 -17.63
N ASP A 908 -10.39 -5.63 -17.52
CA ASP A 908 -11.34 -6.34 -16.67
C ASP A 908 -10.95 -6.32 -15.18
N TYR A 909 -10.98 -5.13 -14.60
CA TYR A 909 -10.72 -4.87 -13.18
C TYR A 909 -11.99 -4.36 -12.49
N ASN A 910 -11.84 -3.60 -11.40
CA ASN A 910 -12.96 -3.15 -10.56
C ASN A 910 -13.94 -2.20 -11.28
N MET A 911 -13.49 -1.45 -12.29
CA MET A 911 -14.35 -0.50 -13.01
C MET A 911 -15.21 -1.15 -14.11
N ASN A 912 -14.99 -2.43 -14.41
CA ASN A 912 -15.66 -3.11 -15.52
C ASN A 912 -16.80 -4.05 -15.11
N ASN A 913 -16.95 -4.34 -13.82
CA ASN A 913 -18.04 -5.17 -13.32
C ASN A 913 -18.96 -4.39 -12.36
N ASP A 914 -20.23 -4.79 -12.27
CA ASP A 914 -21.26 -4.08 -11.49
C ASP A 914 -20.91 -3.95 -10.01
N LEU A 915 -20.32 -4.99 -9.43
CA LEU A 915 -19.95 -5.02 -8.02
C LEU A 915 -18.77 -4.08 -7.74
N GLY A 916 -17.69 -4.18 -8.52
CA GLY A 916 -16.47 -3.39 -8.35
C GLY A 916 -16.72 -1.88 -8.47
N ARG A 917 -17.73 -1.46 -9.25
CA ARG A 917 -18.13 -0.04 -9.37
C ARG A 917 -18.72 0.55 -8.08
N MET A 918 -19.07 -0.27 -7.09
CA MET A 918 -19.57 0.22 -5.80
C MET A 918 -18.51 0.98 -4.99
N VAL A 919 -17.22 0.72 -5.22
CA VAL A 919 -16.11 1.43 -4.55
C VAL A 919 -15.94 2.87 -5.03
N LEU A 920 -16.49 3.20 -6.21
CA LEU A 920 -16.28 4.50 -6.85
C LEU A 920 -16.89 5.62 -6.02
N ASN A 921 -16.08 6.64 -5.74
CA ASN A 921 -16.49 7.83 -5.03
C ASN A 921 -17.46 8.66 -5.91
N PRO A 922 -18.73 8.83 -5.51
CA PRO A 922 -19.72 9.53 -6.32
C PRO A 922 -19.43 11.04 -6.44
N ASP A 923 -18.56 11.60 -5.59
CA ASP A 923 -18.20 13.02 -5.61
C ASP A 923 -17.06 13.33 -6.60
N VAL A 924 -16.51 12.30 -7.27
CA VAL A 924 -15.43 12.45 -8.25
C VAL A 924 -15.83 11.81 -9.57
N VAL A 925 -15.67 12.56 -10.66
CA VAL A 925 -15.96 12.09 -12.02
C VAL A 925 -15.10 10.85 -12.34
N VAL A 926 -15.72 9.80 -12.89
CA VAL A 926 -15.00 8.69 -13.55
C VAL A 926 -14.69 9.14 -14.97
N ARG A 927 -13.41 9.21 -15.32
CA ARG A 927 -12.99 9.80 -16.60
C ARG A 927 -13.15 8.80 -17.74
N THR A 928 -13.35 9.33 -18.94
CA THR A 928 -13.41 8.56 -20.18
C THR A 928 -12.07 8.67 -20.94
N ARG A 929 -11.99 8.01 -22.10
CA ARG A 929 -10.83 8.09 -23.00
C ARG A 929 -10.57 9.53 -23.47
N GLY A 930 -9.30 9.84 -23.69
CA GLY A 930 -8.89 11.08 -24.37
C GLY A 930 -8.79 12.28 -23.44
N VAL A 931 -8.91 12.08 -22.13
CA VAL A 931 -8.93 13.16 -21.13
C VAL A 931 -7.67 13.10 -20.27
N MET A 932 -7.12 14.28 -19.97
CA MET A 932 -6.03 14.44 -19.01
C MET A 932 -6.53 14.46 -17.56
N GLU A 933 -5.70 13.92 -16.69
CA GLU A 933 -5.90 13.90 -15.25
C GLU A 933 -4.66 14.42 -14.53
N LYS A 934 -4.86 14.75 -13.26
CA LYS A 934 -3.79 15.14 -12.32
C LYS A 934 -4.35 15.16 -10.90
N CYS A 935 -3.44 15.19 -9.93
CA CYS A 935 -3.78 15.60 -8.57
C CYS A 935 -4.57 16.92 -8.57
N SER A 936 -5.69 16.95 -7.85
CA SER A 936 -6.59 18.09 -7.72
C SER A 936 -6.48 18.78 -6.35
N MET A 937 -5.52 18.39 -5.50
CA MET A 937 -5.53 18.69 -4.06
C MET A 937 -6.84 18.26 -3.39
N CYS A 938 -7.42 17.13 -3.86
CA CYS A 938 -8.68 16.57 -3.37
C CYS A 938 -9.79 17.63 -3.23
N ILE A 939 -10.05 18.36 -4.31
CA ILE A 939 -11.02 19.47 -4.35
C ILE A 939 -12.40 19.09 -3.78
N GLN A 940 -12.85 17.85 -4.00
CA GLN A 940 -14.09 17.32 -3.43
C GLN A 940 -14.10 17.31 -1.90
N MET A 941 -12.93 17.11 -1.26
CA MET A 941 -12.77 17.15 0.18
C MET A 941 -12.71 18.60 0.68
N THR A 942 -11.92 19.46 0.05
CA THR A 942 -11.77 20.86 0.49
C THR A 942 -13.07 21.64 0.34
N GLN A 943 -13.81 21.44 -0.76
CA GLN A 943 -15.11 22.08 -0.96
C GLN A 943 -16.15 21.60 0.07
N ASN A 944 -16.13 20.32 0.44
CA ASN A 944 -17.00 19.81 1.50
C ASN A 944 -16.69 20.45 2.86
N THR A 945 -15.40 20.55 3.24
CA THR A 945 -14.99 21.23 4.48
C THR A 945 -15.45 22.70 4.51
N ILE A 946 -15.29 23.43 3.41
CA ILE A 946 -15.75 24.83 3.29
C ILE A 946 -17.27 24.91 3.40
N LEU A 947 -17.99 23.99 2.75
CA LEU A 947 -19.45 23.95 2.77
C LEU A 947 -19.98 23.76 4.20
N GLU A 948 -19.41 22.83 4.95
CA GLU A 948 -19.83 22.56 6.33
C GLU A 948 -19.54 23.75 7.25
N ALA A 949 -18.34 24.34 7.18
CA ALA A 949 -18.03 25.56 7.95
C ALA A 949 -18.97 26.73 7.60
N LYS A 950 -19.32 26.88 6.32
CA LYS A 950 -20.27 27.91 5.85
C LYS A 950 -21.68 27.67 6.39
N LYS A 951 -22.18 26.42 6.41
CA LYS A 951 -23.47 26.06 7.02
C LYS A 951 -23.50 26.36 8.51
N GLU A 952 -22.39 26.14 9.20
CA GLU A 952 -22.21 26.39 10.63
C GLU A 952 -21.93 27.88 10.95
N GLY A 953 -21.81 28.74 9.95
CA GLY A 953 -21.55 30.18 10.15
C GLY A 953 -20.17 30.48 10.76
N ARG A 954 -19.18 29.60 10.55
CA ARG A 954 -17.83 29.74 11.10
C ARG A 954 -16.76 29.66 10.04
N ARG A 955 -15.53 30.02 10.42
CA ARG A 955 -14.33 29.72 9.62
C ARG A 955 -13.93 28.25 9.79
N VAL A 956 -13.25 27.72 8.77
CA VAL A 956 -12.60 26.42 8.84
C VAL A 956 -11.45 26.51 9.84
N LYS A 957 -11.27 25.47 10.66
CA LYS A 957 -10.18 25.41 11.64
C LYS A 957 -8.96 24.69 11.05
N ASP A 958 -7.76 25.02 11.53
CA ASP A 958 -6.57 24.23 11.20
C ASP A 958 -6.78 22.74 11.52
N GLY A 959 -6.28 21.88 10.65
CA GLY A 959 -6.48 20.43 10.72
C GLY A 959 -7.80 19.89 10.13
N GLU A 960 -8.81 20.72 9.86
CA GLU A 960 -10.03 20.28 9.14
C GLU A 960 -9.80 20.12 7.64
N PHE A 961 -8.86 20.89 7.07
CA PHE A 961 -8.39 20.68 5.70
C PHE A 961 -7.44 19.51 5.64
N GLN A 962 -7.85 18.44 4.96
CA GLN A 962 -7.02 17.28 4.70
C GLN A 962 -7.26 16.77 3.28
N THR A 963 -6.20 16.25 2.66
CA THR A 963 -6.28 15.50 1.41
C THR A 963 -6.20 14.00 1.70
N ALA A 964 -6.62 13.16 0.76
CA ALA A 964 -6.50 11.71 0.93
C ALA A 964 -5.06 11.25 1.22
N CYS A 965 -4.07 11.83 0.52
CA CYS A 965 -2.67 11.49 0.72
C CYS A 965 -2.11 12.01 2.06
N SER A 966 -2.47 13.23 2.50
CA SER A 966 -2.00 13.74 3.79
C SER A 966 -2.64 13.00 4.97
N LYS A 967 -3.91 12.62 4.84
CA LYS A 967 -4.64 11.90 5.88
C LYS A 967 -4.13 10.46 6.04
N ALA A 968 -3.83 9.77 4.95
CA ALA A 968 -3.28 8.41 4.97
C ALA A 968 -1.77 8.32 5.29
N CYS A 969 -1.05 9.44 5.31
CA CYS A 969 0.38 9.47 5.63
C CYS A 969 0.60 9.20 7.12
N SER A 970 0.96 7.96 7.45
CA SER A 970 1.20 7.49 8.82
C SER A 970 2.26 8.30 9.58
N THR A 971 3.37 8.60 8.89
CA THR A 971 4.52 9.32 9.44
C THR A 971 4.32 10.82 9.61
N GLY A 972 3.23 11.38 9.06
CA GLY A 972 2.99 12.83 9.07
C GLY A 972 3.93 13.61 8.13
N ALA A 973 4.54 12.94 7.14
CA ALA A 973 5.41 13.60 6.17
C ALA A 973 4.70 14.65 5.30
N MET A 974 3.37 14.57 5.16
CA MET A 974 2.56 15.48 4.35
C MET A 974 1.69 16.37 5.23
N THR A 975 1.94 17.69 5.23
CA THR A 975 1.09 18.69 5.90
C THR A 975 0.35 19.51 4.86
N PHE A 976 -0.99 19.52 4.90
CA PHE A 976 -1.84 20.29 3.98
C PHE A 976 -2.65 21.32 4.77
N GLY A 977 -2.84 22.52 4.22
CA GLY A 977 -3.65 23.52 4.90
C GLY A 977 -3.74 24.85 4.17
N ASP A 978 -4.33 25.82 4.87
CA ASP A 978 -4.50 27.19 4.41
C ASP A 978 -3.31 28.07 4.83
N MET A 979 -2.63 28.66 3.85
CA MET A 979 -1.50 29.57 4.05
C MET A 979 -1.90 30.96 4.54
N ASN A 980 -3.16 31.36 4.31
CA ASN A 980 -3.68 32.66 4.74
C ASN A 980 -4.08 32.64 6.22
N ASP A 981 -4.34 31.46 6.79
CA ASP A 981 -4.34 31.27 8.24
C ASP A 981 -2.91 31.30 8.78
N LYS A 982 -2.59 32.36 9.53
CA LYS A 982 -1.24 32.61 10.07
C LYS A 982 -0.86 31.65 11.18
N ASP A 983 -1.83 31.04 11.84
CA ASP A 983 -1.62 30.14 12.99
C ASP A 983 -1.60 28.66 12.60
N SER A 984 -1.86 28.37 11.32
CA SER A 984 -1.96 27.01 10.79
C SER A 984 -0.64 26.23 10.85
N SER A 985 -0.78 24.90 10.95
CA SER A 985 0.34 23.96 10.87
C SER A 985 1.20 24.14 9.61
N ILE A 986 0.55 24.36 8.45
CA ILE A 986 1.26 24.59 7.18
C ILE A 986 2.10 25.88 7.22
N ARG A 987 1.59 26.94 7.87
CA ARG A 987 2.32 28.20 8.02
C ARG A 987 3.54 28.07 8.93
N LYS A 988 3.43 27.26 9.99
CA LYS A 988 4.55 26.96 10.90
C LYS A 988 5.68 26.24 10.17
N VAL A 989 5.36 25.19 9.39
CA VAL A 989 6.40 24.48 8.62
C VAL A 989 6.93 25.32 7.46
N TYR A 990 6.13 26.22 6.89
CA TYR A 990 6.59 27.16 5.86
C TYR A 990 7.75 28.04 6.34
N ALA A 991 7.82 28.40 7.62
CA ALA A 991 8.90 29.22 8.18
C ALA A 991 10.25 28.47 8.34
N SER A 992 10.30 27.17 8.04
CA SER A 992 11.51 26.36 8.19
C SER A 992 12.59 26.74 7.16
N ASN A 993 13.84 26.86 7.62
CA ASN A 993 15.02 27.04 6.76
C ASN A 993 15.32 25.82 5.87
N ARG A 994 14.70 24.67 6.13
CA ARG A 994 14.80 23.47 5.28
C ARG A 994 13.95 23.56 4.02
N ARG A 995 13.04 24.54 3.95
CA ARG A 995 12.07 24.65 2.85
C ARG A 995 12.77 24.93 1.52
N TYR A 996 12.41 24.20 0.47
CA TYR A 996 12.74 24.50 -0.91
C TYR A 996 11.60 24.11 -1.86
N TYR A 997 11.69 24.55 -3.11
CA TYR A 997 10.73 24.23 -4.15
C TYR A 997 11.40 23.44 -5.27
N LEU A 998 10.66 22.50 -5.86
CA LEU A 998 11.14 21.75 -7.00
C LEU A 998 11.22 22.64 -8.24
N LEU A 999 12.39 22.66 -8.88
CA LEU A 999 12.65 23.36 -10.14
C LEU A 999 12.34 24.86 -10.04
N GLU A 1000 12.83 25.51 -9.00
CA GLU A 1000 12.60 26.93 -8.73
C GLU A 1000 13.14 27.83 -9.86
N GLU A 1001 14.20 27.38 -10.54
CA GLU A 1001 14.83 28.03 -11.68
C GLU A 1001 13.92 28.19 -12.90
N ILE A 1002 12.82 27.42 -12.98
CA ILE A 1002 11.83 27.55 -14.07
C ILE A 1002 10.86 28.70 -13.80
N GLY A 1003 10.71 29.15 -12.56
CA GLY A 1003 9.81 30.26 -12.21
C GLY A 1003 8.32 29.90 -12.19
N THR A 1004 7.95 28.61 -12.02
CA THR A 1004 6.54 28.19 -12.02
C THR A 1004 5.74 28.55 -10.76
N LYS A 1005 6.42 29.04 -9.71
CA LYS A 1005 5.82 29.40 -8.40
C LYS A 1005 4.88 28.30 -7.86
N PRO A 1006 5.39 27.09 -7.54
CA PRO A 1006 4.58 25.99 -7.00
C PRO A 1006 4.01 26.28 -5.60
N ASN A 1007 2.85 25.68 -5.30
CA ASN A 1007 2.17 25.70 -3.99
C ASN A 1007 2.48 24.44 -3.15
N VAL A 1008 3.31 23.54 -3.67
CA VAL A 1008 3.89 22.42 -2.93
C VAL A 1008 5.35 22.72 -2.66
N PHE A 1009 5.79 22.53 -1.42
CA PHE A 1009 7.19 22.73 -1.02
C PHE A 1009 7.71 21.53 -0.24
N TYR A 1010 9.02 21.35 -0.30
CA TYR A 1010 9.73 20.22 0.27
C TYR A 1010 10.67 20.70 1.37
N HIS A 1011 11.04 19.81 2.28
CA HIS A 1011 12.09 20.06 3.27
C HIS A 1011 13.33 19.24 2.94
N THR A 1012 14.50 19.88 2.93
CA THR A 1012 15.81 19.24 2.76
C THR A 1012 15.94 18.06 3.72
N LYS A 1013 16.39 16.91 3.20
CA LYS A 1013 16.61 15.70 4.00
C LYS A 1013 17.87 15.91 4.85
N VAL A 1014 17.79 15.64 6.14
CA VAL A 1014 18.93 15.68 7.06
C VAL A 1014 19.31 14.24 7.38
N ARG A 1015 20.57 13.85 7.19
CA ARG A 1015 21.08 12.52 7.57
C ARG A 1015 22.04 12.60 8.75
N ASN A 1016 21.84 11.73 9.74
CA ASN A 1016 22.72 11.65 10.89
C ASN A 1016 23.94 10.75 10.60
N ARG A 1017 24.80 11.23 9.70
CA ARG A 1017 26.05 10.55 9.32
C ARG A 1017 27.18 10.88 10.29
N VAL A 1018 28.01 9.88 10.53
CA VAL A 1018 29.37 10.06 11.03
C VAL A 1018 30.24 9.91 9.80
N GLU A 1019 30.60 11.03 9.17
CA GLU A 1019 31.53 11.00 8.03
C GLU A 1019 32.90 10.52 8.50
N LYS A 1020 33.55 9.67 7.69
CA LYS A 1020 34.87 9.10 7.97
C LYS A 1020 35.97 9.94 7.33
#